data_AF-A0A1S2VMA9-F1
#
_entry.id   AF-A0A1S2VMA9-F1
#
_cell.length_a   1.000
_cell.length_b   1.000
_cell.length_c   1.000
_cell.angle_alpha   90.00
_cell.angle_beta   90.00
_cell.angle_gamma   90.00
#
_symmetry.space_group_name_H-M   'P 1'
#
loop_
_entity.id
_entity.type
_entity.pdbx_description
1 polymer ?
#
loop_
_entity_poly.entity_id
_entity_poly.type
_entity_poly.pdbx_seq_one_letter_code
_entity_poly.pdbx_strand_id
1 'polypeptide(L)'
;MKFCLYVFVCWLMLTMVLSSTASAQAISPLERLISVDLRTDRLEESLRQIEQQGRFTFSYNPTILAGFRPVTLRLNAQPVRVVLTQLFKGSAIAFRAKGNHIILTQQEITATTPTHFIVDGYIIDEKTGQRLVQASIYERTTLASAVSNPFGYYRLRLPTALPNVRLEVRKNTYEGETVLIPRKQTQSLNIQLRPIPPPPAQMPKVADIRPVLPTVPAPDTIRPTVVTPSVDVLPVPVSDTLAKPERVPLQSVWRSALLDVNNWLLSAKQMAHDINLSRDTLYREWQVSFLPFIGTNHMLSGRLINGYSLNAIAGYSLGVRQLEVGGVLNMVRGDVMGVQVAGVGNLVGENVIGVQVGGALNTIRRNMTGVQVGGAANVVGGHMEGVQVGGAFNTVLGNIDGVQIAGAFNMNTGHVHGVQIAGAFNVANGDVVGGQIAGALNLATRSVSRGWQVSGLLNYAHALRRGSGQLGIINIADSTAATSIGLLNIVRRNGYRRFELGINETQMTSFTMKLGSRWFYNVFSGGTLLTNGTLPTIWQVGYGLGTNLVLKKHWGISVDATAHHVFEAGRRYTDPNWMLRFNPMLELRVGRVAFSAGPSLVAYHPSSTGADPLAGRSLWLSNRPATSELTWSHNGWTGWVGFQAGVRLTSRR
;
A
#
# COMPACT_ATOMS: atom_id res chain seq x y z
N MET A 1 -9.88 -9.23 -31.79
CA MET A 1 -10.95 -10.20 -31.45
C MET A 1 -10.57 -11.66 -31.66
N LYS A 2 -10.03 -12.06 -32.83
CA LYS A 2 -9.68 -13.47 -33.09
C LYS A 2 -8.61 -14.04 -32.15
N PHE A 3 -7.63 -13.24 -31.71
CA PHE A 3 -6.58 -13.69 -30.77
C PHE A 3 -7.12 -13.97 -29.35
N CYS A 4 -8.03 -13.15 -28.83
CA CYS A 4 -8.71 -13.41 -27.54
C CYS A 4 -9.59 -14.67 -27.59
N LEU A 5 -10.20 -14.96 -28.74
CA LEU A 5 -11.01 -16.17 -28.91
C LEU A 5 -10.15 -17.44 -28.87
N TYR A 6 -8.97 -17.43 -29.50
CA TYR A 6 -8.02 -18.54 -29.43
C TYR A 6 -7.46 -18.76 -28.02
N VAL A 7 -7.11 -17.68 -27.30
CA VAL A 7 -6.64 -17.78 -25.91
C VAL A 7 -7.75 -18.32 -24.99
N PHE A 8 -9.00 -17.89 -25.19
CA PHE A 8 -10.14 -18.39 -24.41
C PHE A 8 -10.44 -19.86 -24.70
N VAL A 9 -10.39 -20.29 -25.96
CA VAL A 9 -10.63 -21.70 -26.34
C VAL A 9 -9.47 -22.60 -25.89
N CYS A 10 -8.21 -22.14 -25.98
CA CYS A 10 -7.06 -22.85 -25.42
C CYS A 10 -7.12 -22.95 -23.89
N TRP A 11 -7.57 -21.91 -23.20
CA TRP A 11 -7.79 -21.94 -21.75
C TRP A 11 -8.93 -22.89 -21.36
N LEU A 12 -10.03 -22.89 -22.11
CA LEU A 12 -11.15 -23.80 -21.89
C LEU A 12 -10.73 -25.27 -22.11
N MET A 13 -9.98 -25.56 -23.17
CA MET A 13 -9.43 -26.89 -23.41
C MET A 13 -8.40 -27.30 -22.34
N LEU A 14 -7.55 -26.38 -21.87
CA LEU A 14 -6.62 -26.64 -20.78
C LEU A 14 -7.36 -26.95 -19.47
N THR A 15 -8.46 -26.24 -19.16
CA THR A 15 -9.29 -26.51 -17.98
C THR A 15 -10.05 -27.84 -18.07
N MET A 16 -10.51 -28.24 -19.27
CA MET A 16 -11.13 -29.56 -19.46
C MET A 16 -10.12 -30.72 -19.36
N VAL A 17 -8.87 -30.52 -19.79
CA VAL A 17 -7.78 -31.52 -19.67
C VAL A 17 -7.25 -31.61 -18.22
N LEU A 18 -7.38 -30.54 -17.42
CA LEU A 18 -7.03 -30.54 -15.99
C LEU A 18 -8.16 -31.04 -15.07
N SER A 19 -9.37 -31.28 -15.61
CA SER A 19 -10.55 -31.73 -14.83
C SER A 19 -10.66 -33.26 -14.71
N SER A 20 -9.80 -34.03 -15.38
CA SER A 20 -9.76 -35.49 -15.26
C SER A 20 -8.87 -35.89 -14.07
N THR A 21 -9.55 -36.36 -13.01
CA THR A 21 -9.03 -36.95 -11.77
C THR A 21 -8.60 -35.96 -10.68
N ALA A 22 -9.59 -35.25 -10.13
CA ALA A 22 -9.61 -35.08 -8.67
C ALA A 22 -9.71 -36.49 -8.04
N SER A 23 -8.59 -37.19 -7.90
CA SER A 23 -8.54 -38.37 -7.02
C SER A 23 -8.85 -37.88 -5.62
N ALA A 24 -10.04 -38.22 -5.14
CA ALA A 24 -10.34 -38.17 -3.71
C ALA A 24 -9.15 -38.81 -2.98
N GLN A 25 -8.52 -38.07 -2.08
CA GLN A 25 -7.40 -38.58 -1.31
C GLN A 25 -7.86 -39.83 -0.57
N ALA A 26 -7.46 -41.01 -1.04
CA ALA A 26 -7.87 -42.26 -0.45
C ALA A 26 -7.41 -42.28 1.01
N ILE A 27 -8.33 -42.60 1.93
CA ILE A 27 -8.04 -42.73 3.36
C ILE A 27 -6.85 -43.68 3.52
N SER A 28 -5.80 -43.20 4.19
CA SER A 28 -4.59 -43.99 4.45
C SER A 28 -4.98 -45.34 5.03
N PRO A 29 -4.40 -46.46 4.58
CA PRO A 29 -4.71 -47.79 5.13
C PRO A 29 -4.66 -47.86 6.66
N LEU A 30 -3.75 -47.09 7.28
CA LEU A 30 -3.58 -47.05 8.73
C LEU A 30 -4.72 -46.34 9.48
N GLU A 31 -5.51 -45.49 8.81
CA GLU A 31 -6.57 -44.70 9.45
C GLU A 31 -7.98 -45.23 9.13
N ARG A 32 -8.08 -46.32 8.36
CA ARG A 32 -9.37 -46.97 8.08
C ARG A 32 -9.89 -47.65 9.32
N LEU A 33 -11.18 -47.47 9.59
CA LEU A 33 -11.84 -48.10 10.74
C LEU A 33 -12.17 -49.55 10.40
N ILE A 34 -11.74 -50.47 11.25
CA ILE A 34 -12.02 -51.90 11.15
C ILE A 34 -12.53 -52.45 12.49
N SER A 35 -13.25 -53.56 12.42
CA SER A 35 -13.81 -54.24 13.59
C SER A 35 -13.39 -55.70 13.55
N VAL A 36 -12.33 -56.03 14.30
CA VAL A 36 -11.72 -57.35 14.29
C VAL A 36 -11.94 -58.07 15.61
N ASP A 37 -12.26 -59.37 15.55
CA ASP A 37 -12.27 -60.30 16.68
C ASP A 37 -11.25 -61.39 16.37
N LEU A 38 -9.99 -61.10 16.69
CA LEU A 38 -8.86 -61.99 16.45
C LEU A 38 -8.82 -63.03 17.58
N ARG A 39 -9.15 -64.27 17.26
CA ARG A 39 -9.09 -65.44 18.15
C ARG A 39 -8.31 -66.57 17.49
N THR A 40 -7.17 -66.26 16.91
CA THR A 40 -6.40 -67.21 16.08
C THR A 40 -5.03 -67.49 16.69
N ASP A 41 -4.58 -68.74 16.56
CA ASP A 41 -3.23 -69.17 16.98
C ASP A 41 -2.15 -68.71 16.00
N ARG A 42 -2.55 -68.31 14.78
CA ARG A 42 -1.64 -67.89 13.69
C ARG A 42 -1.80 -66.41 13.37
N LEU A 43 -0.70 -65.66 13.50
CA LEU A 43 -0.64 -64.22 13.23
C LEU A 43 -0.94 -63.88 11.76
N GLU A 44 -0.55 -64.74 10.82
CA GLU A 44 -0.78 -64.54 9.37
C GLU A 44 -2.28 -64.45 9.04
N GLU A 45 -3.09 -65.28 9.71
CA GLU A 45 -4.55 -65.25 9.55
C GLU A 45 -5.16 -63.98 10.14
N SER A 46 -4.63 -63.53 11.28
CA SER A 46 -4.99 -62.24 11.86
C SER A 46 -4.65 -61.08 10.91
N LEU A 47 -3.46 -61.07 10.30
CA LEU A 47 -3.09 -60.06 9.30
C LEU A 47 -4.00 -60.12 8.08
N ARG A 48 -4.37 -61.32 7.59
CA ARG A 48 -5.29 -61.50 6.45
C ARG A 48 -6.69 -60.96 6.73
N GLN A 49 -7.21 -61.15 7.95
CA GLN A 49 -8.49 -60.55 8.36
C GLN A 49 -8.41 -59.02 8.37
N ILE A 50 -7.31 -58.46 8.86
CA ILE A 50 -7.07 -57.01 8.87
C ILE A 50 -6.95 -56.47 7.42
N GLU A 51 -6.27 -57.17 6.51
CA GLU A 51 -6.17 -56.80 5.08
C GLU A 51 -7.54 -56.75 4.41
N GLN A 52 -8.36 -57.79 4.63
CA GLN A 52 -9.69 -57.90 4.03
C GLN A 52 -10.62 -56.80 4.51
N GLN A 53 -10.71 -56.57 5.82
CA GLN A 53 -11.56 -55.50 6.37
C GLN A 53 -11.02 -54.11 6.02
N GLY A 54 -9.70 -53.93 6.11
CA GLY A 54 -9.02 -52.66 5.85
C GLY A 54 -8.88 -52.33 4.36
N ARG A 55 -9.13 -53.29 3.46
CA ARG A 55 -8.99 -53.15 1.99
C ARG A 55 -7.58 -52.72 1.56
N PHE A 56 -6.55 -53.29 2.17
CA PHE A 56 -5.14 -53.02 1.86
C PHE A 56 -4.32 -54.32 1.93
N THR A 57 -3.05 -54.26 1.55
CA THR A 57 -2.14 -55.43 1.59
C THR A 57 -0.92 -55.15 2.46
N PHE A 58 -0.47 -56.12 3.23
CA PHE A 58 0.80 -56.07 3.96
C PHE A 58 1.97 -56.42 3.04
N SER A 59 3.13 -55.83 3.31
CA SER A 59 4.39 -56.17 2.66
C SER A 59 5.45 -56.37 3.73
N TYR A 60 5.99 -57.59 3.84
CA TYR A 60 6.94 -57.96 4.88
C TYR A 60 7.77 -59.17 4.47
N ASN A 61 8.91 -59.35 5.15
CA ASN A 61 9.66 -60.60 5.10
C ASN A 61 9.03 -61.59 6.10
N PRO A 62 8.53 -62.77 5.69
CA PRO A 62 7.85 -63.72 6.59
C PRO A 62 8.66 -64.12 7.83
N THR A 63 9.99 -64.10 7.74
CA THR A 63 10.89 -64.44 8.85
C THR A 63 10.72 -63.51 10.07
N ILE A 64 10.27 -62.26 9.88
CA ILE A 64 10.07 -61.32 10.99
C ILE A 64 8.84 -61.66 11.85
N LEU A 65 7.97 -62.53 11.35
CA LEU A 65 6.76 -63.01 12.05
C LEU A 65 6.95 -64.40 12.67
N ALA A 66 8.07 -65.08 12.39
CA ALA A 66 8.35 -66.42 12.90
C ALA A 66 8.54 -66.38 14.43
N GLY A 67 7.69 -67.12 15.16
CA GLY A 67 7.74 -67.16 16.64
C GLY A 67 6.89 -66.09 17.35
N PHE A 68 6.02 -65.39 16.64
CA PHE A 68 5.05 -64.49 17.28
C PHE A 68 4.04 -65.27 18.13
N ARG A 69 3.77 -64.80 19.35
CA ARG A 69 2.81 -65.46 20.26
C ARG A 69 1.38 -65.28 19.75
N PRO A 70 0.47 -66.24 20.03
CA PRO A 70 -0.96 -66.06 19.80
C PRO A 70 -1.48 -64.79 20.49
N VAL A 71 -2.27 -63.99 19.77
CA VAL A 71 -2.85 -62.75 20.30
C VAL A 71 -4.36 -62.84 20.19
N THR A 72 -5.06 -62.74 21.32
CA THR A 72 -6.51 -62.56 21.35
C THR A 72 -6.81 -61.07 21.44
N LEU A 73 -7.47 -60.51 20.43
CA LEU A 73 -7.73 -59.09 20.34
C LEU A 73 -9.11 -58.82 19.74
N ARG A 74 -9.98 -58.17 20.50
CA ARG A 74 -11.31 -57.74 20.05
C ARG A 74 -11.39 -56.22 20.08
N LEU A 75 -11.50 -55.61 18.92
CA LEU A 75 -11.57 -54.17 18.75
C LEU A 75 -12.72 -53.82 17.80
N ASN A 76 -13.54 -52.85 18.17
CA ASN A 76 -14.66 -52.38 17.37
C ASN A 76 -14.40 -50.95 16.86
N ALA A 77 -14.58 -50.75 15.56
CA ALA A 77 -14.49 -49.48 14.86
C ALA A 77 -13.21 -48.71 15.21
N GLN A 78 -12.07 -49.40 15.22
CA GLN A 78 -10.77 -48.80 15.51
C GLN A 78 -9.95 -48.59 14.23
N PRO A 79 -9.14 -47.52 14.15
CA PRO A 79 -8.18 -47.37 13.08
C PRO A 79 -7.25 -48.58 13.01
N VAL A 80 -6.93 -49.04 11.80
CA VAL A 80 -5.96 -50.11 11.57
C VAL A 80 -4.65 -49.87 12.34
N ARG A 81 -4.20 -48.63 12.46
CA ARG A 81 -3.04 -48.24 13.28
C ARG A 81 -3.17 -48.71 14.72
N VAL A 82 -4.33 -48.48 15.35
CA VAL A 82 -4.59 -48.88 16.74
C VAL A 82 -4.59 -50.41 16.85
N VAL A 83 -5.24 -51.09 15.90
CA VAL A 83 -5.25 -52.55 15.83
C VAL A 83 -3.82 -53.10 15.73
N LEU A 84 -3.00 -52.57 14.82
CA LEU A 84 -1.61 -53.00 14.64
C LEU A 84 -0.71 -52.64 15.82
N THR A 85 -0.93 -51.49 16.46
CA THR A 85 -0.19 -51.09 17.66
C THR A 85 -0.47 -52.04 18.81
N GLN A 86 -1.71 -52.51 18.97
CA GLN A 86 -2.06 -53.50 19.99
C GLN A 86 -1.59 -54.91 19.61
N LEU A 87 -1.72 -55.29 18.35
CA LEU A 87 -1.25 -56.59 17.83
C LEU A 87 0.25 -56.77 18.00
N PHE A 88 1.04 -55.73 17.70
CA PHE A 88 2.50 -55.73 17.80
C PHE A 88 3.02 -55.16 19.12
N LYS A 89 2.18 -55.04 20.13
CA LYS A 89 2.59 -54.48 21.43
C LYS A 89 3.67 -55.36 22.06
N GLY A 90 4.84 -54.78 22.31
CA GLY A 90 5.98 -55.49 22.91
C GLY A 90 6.80 -56.34 21.94
N SER A 91 6.54 -56.26 20.63
CA SER A 91 7.39 -56.87 19.61
C SER A 91 8.30 -55.85 18.92
N ALA A 92 9.35 -56.34 18.27
CA ALA A 92 10.29 -55.51 17.51
C ALA A 92 9.75 -55.15 16.10
N ILE A 93 8.43 -55.14 15.88
CA ILE A 93 7.84 -54.90 14.56
C ILE A 93 7.35 -53.46 14.46
N ALA A 94 7.94 -52.71 13.53
CA ALA A 94 7.47 -51.39 13.13
C ALA A 94 6.65 -51.49 11.84
N PHE A 95 5.69 -50.58 11.65
CA PHE A 95 4.84 -50.55 10.47
C PHE A 95 4.74 -49.15 9.87
N ARG A 96 4.65 -49.07 8.53
CA ARG A 96 4.45 -47.82 7.80
C ARG A 96 3.54 -48.02 6.59
N ALA A 97 2.66 -47.06 6.30
CA ALA A 97 1.83 -47.09 5.09
C ALA A 97 2.58 -46.46 3.90
N LYS A 98 2.49 -47.09 2.72
CA LYS A 98 2.93 -46.53 1.44
C LYS A 98 1.93 -46.94 0.36
N GLY A 99 1.24 -45.98 -0.24
CA GLY A 99 0.12 -46.26 -1.15
C GLY A 99 -1.01 -47.00 -0.43
N ASN A 100 -1.54 -48.06 -1.04
CA ASN A 100 -2.52 -48.96 -0.42
C ASN A 100 -1.87 -50.18 0.26
N HIS A 101 -0.62 -50.06 0.72
CA HIS A 101 0.11 -51.14 1.37
C HIS A 101 0.64 -50.72 2.75
N ILE A 102 0.69 -51.67 3.69
CA ILE A 102 1.35 -51.50 4.99
C ILE A 102 2.60 -52.35 5.03
N ILE A 103 3.75 -51.70 5.13
CA ILE A 103 5.05 -52.37 5.19
C ILE A 103 5.38 -52.66 6.64
N LEU A 104 5.66 -53.92 6.98
CA LEU A 104 6.16 -54.32 8.30
C LEU A 104 7.68 -54.53 8.21
N THR A 105 8.40 -53.97 9.18
CA THR A 105 9.86 -54.07 9.27
C THR A 105 10.26 -54.42 10.69
N GLN A 106 11.23 -55.31 10.84
CA GLN A 106 11.86 -55.54 12.13
C GLN A 106 12.75 -54.34 12.49
N GLN A 107 12.50 -53.73 13.64
CA GLN A 107 13.41 -52.74 14.22
C GLN A 107 14.56 -53.49 14.90
N GLU A 108 15.80 -53.24 14.45
CA GLU A 108 16.97 -53.67 15.19
C GLU A 108 16.98 -53.00 16.56
N ILE A 109 16.83 -53.79 17.62
CA ILE A 109 17.05 -53.33 18.98
C ILE A 109 18.57 -53.30 19.18
N THR A 110 19.23 -52.25 18.69
CA THR A 110 20.66 -52.06 18.98
C THR A 110 20.81 -51.83 20.50
N ALA A 111 21.78 -52.49 21.14
CA ALA A 111 22.03 -52.40 22.58
C ALA A 111 22.53 -51.02 23.07
N THR A 112 22.60 -50.02 22.18
CA THR A 112 22.94 -48.64 22.51
C THR A 112 21.69 -47.88 22.96
N THR A 113 21.82 -47.12 24.04
CA THR A 113 20.74 -46.28 24.56
C THR A 113 20.23 -45.35 23.46
N PRO A 114 18.93 -45.39 23.09
CA PRO A 114 18.43 -44.62 21.97
C PRO A 114 18.61 -43.12 22.22
N THR A 115 19.15 -42.39 21.25
CA THR A 115 19.34 -40.93 21.32
C THR A 115 18.02 -40.17 21.24
N HIS A 116 16.97 -40.83 20.74
CA HIS A 116 15.63 -40.26 20.57
C HIS A 116 14.56 -41.30 20.90
N PHE A 117 13.40 -40.82 21.36
CA PHE A 117 12.19 -41.61 21.53
C PHE A 117 11.02 -40.94 20.80
N ILE A 118 9.93 -41.67 20.59
CA ILE A 118 8.76 -41.19 19.85
C ILE A 118 7.54 -41.19 20.76
N VAL A 119 6.82 -40.06 20.78
CA VAL A 119 5.49 -39.97 21.36
C VAL A 119 4.50 -39.83 20.22
N ASP A 120 3.56 -40.76 20.13
CA ASP A 120 2.52 -40.74 19.11
C ASP A 120 1.14 -41.01 19.72
N GLY A 121 0.08 -40.80 18.96
CA GLY A 121 -1.27 -41.06 19.45
C GLY A 121 -2.27 -40.15 18.77
N TYR A 122 -3.44 -39.99 19.39
CA TYR A 122 -4.52 -39.19 18.84
C TYR A 122 -4.89 -38.03 19.75
N ILE A 123 -5.24 -36.89 19.14
CA ILE A 123 -5.86 -35.76 19.83
C ILE A 123 -7.38 -35.90 19.72
N ILE A 124 -8.07 -35.76 20.85
CA ILE A 124 -9.50 -36.07 21.00
C ILE A 124 -10.22 -34.89 21.65
N ASP A 125 -11.42 -34.58 21.22
CA ASP A 125 -12.34 -33.70 21.93
C ASP A 125 -12.86 -34.42 23.19
N GLU A 126 -12.62 -33.83 24.36
CA GLU A 126 -13.05 -34.39 25.65
C GLU A 126 -14.57 -34.60 25.73
N LYS A 127 -15.39 -33.73 25.13
CA LYS A 127 -16.86 -33.80 25.21
C LYS A 127 -17.45 -34.72 24.16
N THR A 128 -16.99 -34.62 22.91
CA THR A 128 -17.62 -35.34 21.79
C THR A 128 -16.93 -36.66 21.47
N GLY A 129 -15.72 -36.89 21.97
CA GLY A 129 -14.88 -38.03 21.61
C GLY A 129 -14.34 -37.99 20.17
N GLN A 130 -14.61 -36.92 19.41
CA GLN A 130 -14.18 -36.77 18.03
C GLN A 130 -12.67 -36.53 17.94
N ARG A 131 -12.05 -37.00 16.85
CA ARG A 131 -10.61 -36.81 16.59
C ARG A 131 -10.35 -35.39 16.08
N LEU A 132 -9.38 -34.70 16.69
CA LEU A 132 -9.09 -33.30 16.38
C LEU A 132 -8.00 -33.16 15.32
N VAL A 133 -8.40 -32.56 14.20
CA VAL A 133 -7.54 -32.29 13.05
C VAL A 133 -6.74 -31.01 13.24
N GLN A 134 -5.49 -31.00 12.75
CA GLN A 134 -4.60 -29.85 12.80
C GLN A 134 -4.47 -29.27 14.21
N ALA A 135 -4.35 -30.11 15.23
CA ALA A 135 -3.93 -29.71 16.57
C ALA A 135 -2.40 -29.61 16.58
N SER A 136 -1.86 -28.65 17.34
CA SER A 136 -0.42 -28.41 17.42
C SER A 136 0.12 -29.04 18.69
N ILE A 137 1.18 -29.85 18.57
CA ILE A 137 1.87 -30.50 19.69
C ILE A 137 3.33 -30.07 19.62
N TYR A 138 3.89 -29.58 20.72
CA TYR A 138 5.28 -29.14 20.74
C TYR A 138 5.96 -29.24 22.10
N GLU A 139 7.29 -29.24 22.12
CA GLU A 139 8.11 -29.16 23.33
C GLU A 139 8.92 -27.84 23.30
N ARG A 140 8.91 -27.07 24.40
CA ARG A 140 9.42 -25.68 24.43
C ARG A 140 10.95 -25.56 24.34
N THR A 141 11.68 -26.57 24.82
CA THR A 141 13.13 -26.53 24.97
C THR A 141 13.85 -26.86 23.66
N THR A 142 13.37 -27.87 22.94
CA THR A 142 13.93 -28.35 21.67
C THR A 142 13.18 -27.81 20.47
N LEU A 143 11.99 -27.25 20.67
CA LEU A 143 11.09 -26.78 19.60
C LEU A 143 10.68 -27.88 18.63
N ALA A 144 10.87 -29.16 19.02
CA ALA A 144 10.33 -30.29 18.30
C ALA A 144 8.80 -30.17 18.30
N SER A 145 8.20 -30.22 17.11
CA SER A 145 6.75 -30.05 16.95
C SER A 145 6.14 -31.01 15.94
N ALA A 146 4.84 -31.23 16.10
CA ALA A 146 4.01 -32.01 15.20
C ALA A 146 2.62 -31.37 15.09
N VAL A 147 1.96 -31.65 13.97
CA VAL A 147 0.57 -31.26 13.73
C VAL A 147 -0.23 -32.53 13.50
N SER A 148 -1.37 -32.67 14.17
CA SER A 148 -2.23 -33.84 13.97
C SER A 148 -2.80 -33.87 12.54
N ASN A 149 -2.90 -35.06 11.98
CA ASN A 149 -3.38 -35.28 10.62
C ASN A 149 -4.93 -35.13 10.55
N PRO A 150 -5.56 -35.28 9.35
CA PRO A 150 -7.02 -35.26 9.19
C PRO A 150 -7.82 -36.31 10.00
N PHE A 151 -7.14 -37.27 10.62
CA PHE A 151 -7.74 -38.30 11.48
C PHE A 151 -7.37 -38.10 12.95
N GLY A 152 -6.75 -36.97 13.29
CA GLY A 152 -6.31 -36.59 14.63
C GLY A 152 -5.06 -37.31 15.15
N TYR A 153 -4.40 -38.14 14.35
CA TYR A 153 -3.15 -38.80 14.73
C TYR A 153 -1.97 -37.83 14.67
N TYR A 154 -1.10 -37.86 15.68
CA TYR A 154 0.16 -37.14 15.73
C TYR A 154 1.32 -38.10 16.01
N ARG A 155 2.52 -37.69 15.61
CA ARG A 155 3.77 -38.39 15.90
C ARG A 155 4.89 -37.37 16.08
N LEU A 156 5.53 -37.39 17.24
CA LEU A 156 6.56 -36.45 17.63
C LEU A 156 7.82 -37.21 18.07
N ARG A 157 8.97 -36.81 17.53
CA ARG A 157 10.28 -37.37 17.88
C ARG A 157 11.01 -36.42 18.83
N LEU A 158 11.49 -36.95 19.95
CA LEU A 158 12.11 -36.18 21.04
C LEU A 158 13.46 -36.78 21.43
N PRO A 159 14.46 -35.96 21.79
CA PRO A 159 15.75 -36.46 22.26
C PRO A 159 15.69 -36.97 23.71
N THR A 160 16.41 -38.05 24.01
CA THR A 160 16.45 -38.66 25.37
C THR A 160 17.24 -37.84 26.38
N ALA A 161 18.09 -36.94 25.92
CA ALA A 161 18.87 -36.00 26.75
C ALA A 161 18.02 -34.94 27.47
N LEU A 162 16.74 -34.74 27.10
CA LEU A 162 15.88 -33.77 27.77
C LEU A 162 15.63 -34.16 29.22
N PRO A 163 15.93 -33.32 30.23
CA PRO A 163 15.77 -33.68 31.64
C PRO A 163 14.30 -33.94 32.00
N ASN A 164 13.43 -32.99 31.65
CA ASN A 164 11.97 -33.06 31.84
C ASN A 164 11.28 -32.82 30.50
N VAL A 165 10.38 -33.71 30.11
CA VAL A 165 9.67 -33.61 28.83
C VAL A 165 8.23 -33.14 29.11
N ARG A 166 7.92 -31.93 28.66
CA ARG A 166 6.59 -31.30 28.77
C ARG A 166 6.07 -31.03 27.36
N LEU A 167 5.02 -31.74 26.98
CA LEU A 167 4.34 -31.52 25.71
C LEU A 167 3.23 -30.50 25.89
N GLU A 168 3.24 -29.48 25.05
CA GLU A 168 2.20 -28.47 24.97
C GLU A 168 1.31 -28.79 23.78
N VAL A 169 0.01 -28.90 24.03
CA VAL A 169 -1.00 -29.13 23.00
C VAL A 169 -1.90 -27.91 22.89
N ARG A 170 -2.05 -27.40 21.66
CA ARG A 170 -2.80 -26.18 21.36
C ARG A 170 -3.71 -26.34 20.15
N LYS A 171 -4.91 -25.80 20.26
CA LYS A 171 -5.88 -25.60 19.16
C LYS A 171 -6.71 -24.35 19.47
N ASN A 172 -6.93 -23.49 18.49
CA ASN A 172 -7.52 -22.15 18.67
C ASN A 172 -8.90 -22.11 19.37
N THR A 173 -9.71 -23.17 19.25
CA THR A 173 -11.04 -23.30 19.87
C THR A 173 -11.06 -24.18 21.11
N TYR A 174 -9.90 -24.59 21.62
CA TYR A 174 -9.76 -25.48 22.77
C TYR A 174 -8.82 -24.88 23.82
N GLU A 175 -9.01 -25.27 25.07
CA GLU A 175 -8.11 -24.94 26.15
C GLU A 175 -6.76 -25.63 25.90
N GLY A 176 -5.68 -24.91 26.18
CA GLY A 176 -4.33 -25.47 26.03
C GLY A 176 -4.06 -26.50 27.12
N GLU A 177 -3.47 -27.62 26.75
CA GLU A 177 -3.10 -28.67 27.68
C GLU A 177 -1.57 -28.84 27.75
N THR A 178 -1.05 -29.13 28.94
CA THR A 178 0.36 -29.46 29.16
C THR A 178 0.46 -30.88 29.69
N VAL A 179 1.10 -31.76 28.95
CA VAL A 179 1.22 -33.19 29.26
C VAL A 179 2.66 -33.53 29.66
N LEU A 180 2.82 -34.10 30.85
CA LEU A 180 4.11 -34.55 31.36
C LEU A 180 4.43 -35.96 30.84
N ILE A 181 5.65 -36.15 30.33
CA ILE A 181 6.13 -37.44 29.85
C ILE A 181 7.17 -38.00 30.84
N PRO A 182 6.76 -38.91 31.75
CA PRO A 182 7.63 -39.40 32.82
C PRO A 182 8.67 -40.41 32.32
N ARG A 183 8.35 -41.20 31.28
CA ARG A 183 9.23 -42.21 30.71
C ARG A 183 9.71 -41.76 29.33
N LYS A 184 11.04 -41.62 29.17
CA LYS A 184 11.70 -41.21 27.92
C LYS A 184 11.87 -42.40 26.96
N GLN A 185 10.77 -43.14 26.77
CA GLN A 185 10.70 -44.32 25.92
C GLN A 185 9.60 -44.11 24.89
N THR A 186 9.72 -44.78 23.75
CA THR A 186 8.69 -44.70 22.71
C THR A 186 7.37 -45.20 23.26
N GLN A 187 6.34 -44.36 23.21
CA GLN A 187 5.04 -44.66 23.79
C GLN A 187 3.91 -44.02 22.99
N SER A 188 2.74 -44.67 23.04
CA SER A 188 1.52 -44.12 22.48
C SER A 188 0.68 -43.47 23.57
N LEU A 189 0.29 -42.22 23.35
CA LEU A 189 -0.39 -41.36 24.30
C LEU A 189 -1.50 -40.58 23.58
N ASN A 190 -2.75 -40.89 23.92
CA ASN A 190 -3.89 -40.09 23.48
C ASN A 190 -4.05 -38.88 24.41
N ILE A 191 -4.37 -37.73 23.84
CA ILE A 191 -4.48 -36.45 24.56
C ILE A 191 -5.89 -35.89 24.32
N GLN A 192 -6.55 -35.43 25.37
CA GLN A 192 -7.94 -34.98 25.33
C GLN A 192 -8.01 -33.46 25.58
N LEU A 193 -8.46 -32.71 24.58
CA LEU A 193 -8.60 -31.27 24.70
C LEU A 193 -10.03 -30.86 25.05
N ARG A 194 -10.13 -29.91 25.98
CA ARG A 194 -11.41 -29.32 26.38
C ARG A 194 -11.79 -28.16 25.45
N PRO A 195 -12.98 -28.15 24.82
CA PRO A 195 -13.41 -27.05 23.96
C PRO A 195 -13.70 -25.79 24.79
N ILE A 196 -13.22 -24.64 24.31
CA ILE A 196 -13.54 -23.34 24.91
C ILE A 196 -14.99 -22.99 24.50
N PRO A 197 -15.86 -22.61 25.45
CA PRO A 197 -17.21 -22.18 25.13
C PRO A 197 -17.19 -20.98 24.16
N PRO A 198 -18.00 -20.98 23.09
CA PRO A 198 -18.12 -19.80 22.24
C PRO A 198 -18.60 -18.61 23.08
N PRO A 199 -18.13 -17.38 22.82
CA PRO A 199 -18.67 -16.20 23.47
C PRO A 199 -20.19 -16.15 23.31
N PRO A 200 -20.96 -15.69 24.31
CA PRO A 200 -22.38 -15.49 24.15
C PRO A 200 -22.62 -14.58 22.93
N ALA A 201 -23.52 -14.99 22.04
CA ALA A 201 -23.87 -14.23 20.86
C ALA A 201 -24.21 -12.80 21.29
N GLN A 202 -23.46 -11.80 20.80
CA GLN A 202 -23.88 -10.42 20.95
C GLN A 202 -25.22 -10.31 20.24
N MET A 203 -26.28 -10.01 21.00
CA MET A 203 -27.59 -9.72 20.43
C MET A 203 -27.39 -8.64 19.36
N PRO A 204 -28.01 -8.80 18.17
CA PRO A 204 -27.97 -7.73 17.18
C PRO A 204 -28.45 -6.45 17.87
N LYS A 205 -27.66 -5.36 17.76
CA LYS A 205 -28.13 -4.04 18.15
C LYS A 205 -29.48 -3.84 17.46
N VAL A 206 -30.54 -3.74 18.25
CA VAL A 206 -31.89 -3.45 17.79
C VAL A 206 -31.77 -2.22 16.90
N ALA A 207 -31.94 -2.41 15.59
CA ALA A 207 -32.06 -1.29 14.68
C ALA A 207 -33.24 -0.45 15.17
N ASP A 208 -33.03 0.87 15.31
CA ASP A 208 -34.07 1.81 15.76
C ASP A 208 -35.34 1.62 14.91
N ILE A 209 -36.31 0.87 15.44
CA ILE A 209 -37.65 0.80 14.89
C ILE A 209 -38.27 2.15 15.22
N ARG A 210 -38.21 3.08 14.27
CA ARG A 210 -39.04 4.28 14.30
C ARG A 210 -40.50 3.83 14.25
N PRO A 211 -41.36 4.18 15.23
CA PRO A 211 -42.76 3.85 15.16
C PRO A 211 -43.39 4.60 13.97
N VAL A 212 -43.97 3.86 13.04
CA VAL A 212 -44.82 4.42 11.99
C VAL A 212 -46.12 4.88 12.65
N LEU A 213 -46.41 6.19 12.60
CA LEU A 213 -47.69 6.74 13.05
C LEU A 213 -48.84 6.18 12.18
N PRO A 214 -50.00 5.83 12.75
CA PRO A 214 -51.15 5.39 11.98
C PRO A 214 -51.70 6.54 11.13
N THR A 215 -51.75 6.37 9.81
CA THR A 215 -52.54 7.22 8.92
C THR A 215 -54.02 6.85 9.01
N VAL A 216 -54.85 7.84 9.32
CA VAL A 216 -56.32 7.76 9.34
C VAL A 216 -56.85 7.51 7.91
N PRO A 217 -57.81 6.59 7.68
CA PRO A 217 -58.43 6.41 6.37
C PRO A 217 -59.47 7.51 6.08
N ALA A 218 -59.44 8.05 4.86
CA ALA A 218 -60.49 8.92 4.32
C ALA A 218 -61.69 8.08 3.79
N PRO A 219 -62.91 8.64 3.72
CA PRO A 219 -64.13 7.86 3.55
C PRO A 219 -64.38 7.37 2.11
N ASP A 220 -65.07 6.24 2.07
CA ASP A 220 -65.49 5.45 0.91
C ASP A 220 -66.10 6.25 -0.25
N THR A 221 -65.65 5.93 -1.47
CA THR A 221 -66.46 6.10 -2.68
C THR A 221 -66.57 4.76 -3.39
N ILE A 222 -67.81 4.25 -3.42
CA ILE A 222 -68.25 3.01 -4.04
C ILE A 222 -67.96 3.07 -5.55
N ARG A 223 -67.23 2.09 -6.08
CA ARG A 223 -67.20 1.73 -7.51
C ARG A 223 -67.29 0.21 -7.66
N PRO A 224 -67.92 -0.31 -8.74
CA PRO A 224 -68.27 -1.72 -8.83
C PRO A 224 -67.03 -2.59 -9.07
N THR A 225 -66.95 -3.67 -8.30
CA THR A 225 -65.91 -4.70 -8.40
C THR A 225 -66.10 -5.53 -9.68
N VAL A 226 -65.19 -5.38 -10.63
CA VAL A 226 -64.96 -6.40 -11.67
C VAL A 226 -64.01 -7.44 -11.06
N VAL A 227 -64.52 -8.65 -10.86
CA VAL A 227 -63.72 -9.77 -10.36
C VAL A 227 -62.88 -10.31 -11.52
N THR A 228 -61.62 -9.89 -11.61
CA THR A 228 -60.57 -10.65 -12.31
C THR A 228 -59.79 -11.46 -11.28
N PRO A 229 -59.50 -12.75 -11.52
CA PRO A 229 -58.68 -13.53 -10.61
C PRO A 229 -57.23 -13.00 -10.68
N SER A 230 -56.81 -12.31 -9.63
CA SER A 230 -55.39 -11.99 -9.43
C SER A 230 -54.66 -13.27 -9.00
N VAL A 231 -53.82 -13.78 -9.89
CA VAL A 231 -52.77 -14.75 -9.53
C VAL A 231 -51.82 -14.04 -8.57
N ASP A 232 -51.67 -14.56 -7.35
CA ASP A 232 -50.61 -14.15 -6.42
C ASP A 232 -49.25 -14.49 -7.05
N VAL A 233 -48.72 -13.57 -7.86
CA VAL A 233 -47.32 -13.59 -8.23
C VAL A 233 -46.57 -13.10 -6.99
N LEU A 234 -45.98 -14.04 -6.25
CA LEU A 234 -44.94 -13.75 -5.27
C LEU A 234 -43.97 -12.73 -5.90
N PRO A 235 -43.68 -11.58 -5.26
CA PRO A 235 -42.73 -10.65 -5.81
C PRO A 235 -41.37 -11.35 -5.88
N VAL A 236 -40.94 -11.67 -7.09
CA VAL A 236 -39.55 -12.00 -7.36
C VAL A 236 -38.75 -10.76 -6.96
N PRO A 237 -37.79 -10.84 -6.02
CA PRO A 237 -36.96 -9.70 -5.73
C PRO A 237 -36.18 -9.37 -7.00
N VAL A 238 -36.59 -8.28 -7.66
CA VAL A 238 -35.79 -7.66 -8.72
C VAL A 238 -34.54 -7.16 -8.01
N SER A 239 -33.42 -7.86 -8.21
CA SER A 239 -32.09 -7.39 -7.81
C SER A 239 -31.74 -6.13 -8.59
N ASP A 240 -32.24 -4.99 -8.14
CA ASP A 240 -31.65 -3.69 -8.42
C ASP A 240 -30.37 -3.54 -7.58
N THR A 241 -29.34 -4.30 -7.96
CA THR A 241 -27.97 -4.08 -7.54
C THR A 241 -27.07 -4.06 -8.76
N LEU A 242 -27.25 -3.04 -9.60
CA LEU A 242 -26.08 -2.30 -10.05
C LEU A 242 -25.55 -1.53 -8.83
N ALA A 243 -24.98 -2.26 -7.86
CA ALA A 243 -24.17 -1.66 -6.83
C ALA A 243 -23.11 -0.84 -7.57
N LYS A 244 -23.11 0.48 -7.36
CA LYS A 244 -21.96 1.31 -7.71
C LYS A 244 -20.73 0.54 -7.23
N PRO A 245 -19.72 0.27 -8.07
CA PRO A 245 -18.57 -0.51 -7.66
C PRO A 245 -18.06 0.12 -6.36
N GLU A 246 -18.17 -0.64 -5.28
CA GLU A 246 -17.71 -0.20 -3.98
C GLU A 246 -16.27 0.22 -4.20
N ARG A 247 -15.94 1.50 -3.94
CA ARG A 247 -14.59 2.01 -4.14
C ARG A 247 -13.73 1.29 -3.13
N VAL A 248 -13.21 0.14 -3.52
CA VAL A 248 -12.23 -0.63 -2.75
C VAL A 248 -11.10 0.36 -2.46
N PRO A 249 -10.90 0.76 -1.19
CA PRO A 249 -9.85 1.70 -0.87
C PRO A 249 -8.53 1.15 -1.41
N LEU A 250 -7.67 1.99 -2.00
CA LEU A 250 -6.33 1.56 -2.43
C LEU A 250 -5.60 0.78 -1.32
N GLN A 251 -5.84 1.17 -0.06
CA GLN A 251 -5.33 0.48 1.12
C GLN A 251 -5.69 -1.01 1.20
N SER A 252 -6.89 -1.45 0.79
CA SER A 252 -7.28 -2.86 0.88
C SER A 252 -6.71 -3.70 -0.26
N VAL A 253 -6.54 -3.14 -1.47
CA VAL A 253 -5.90 -3.84 -2.60
C VAL A 253 -4.43 -4.17 -2.29
N TRP A 254 -3.70 -3.19 -1.75
CA TRP A 254 -2.30 -3.38 -1.35
C TRP A 254 -2.14 -4.34 -0.17
N ARG A 255 -3.07 -4.32 0.81
CA ARG A 255 -3.06 -5.27 1.94
C ARG A 255 -3.20 -6.71 1.47
N SER A 256 -4.06 -6.98 0.49
CA SER A 256 -4.24 -8.33 -0.06
C SER A 256 -2.97 -8.83 -0.77
N ALA A 257 -2.36 -8.00 -1.63
CA ALA A 257 -1.14 -8.37 -2.34
C ALA A 257 0.05 -8.69 -1.40
N LEU A 258 0.17 -7.97 -0.28
CA LEU A 258 1.20 -8.23 0.73
C LEU A 258 0.96 -9.52 1.53
N LEU A 259 -0.30 -9.89 1.75
CA LEU A 259 -0.67 -11.16 2.40
C LEU A 259 -0.38 -12.36 1.50
N ASP A 260 -0.56 -12.21 0.18
CA ASP A 260 -0.29 -13.28 -0.79
C ASP A 260 1.20 -13.65 -0.87
N VAL A 261 2.11 -12.67 -0.83
CA VAL A 261 3.56 -12.92 -0.83
C VAL A 261 4.02 -13.68 0.42
N ASN A 262 3.41 -13.42 1.57
CA ASN A 262 3.79 -14.04 2.84
C ASN A 262 3.48 -15.54 2.90
N ASN A 263 2.52 -16.02 2.10
CA ASN A 263 2.04 -17.41 2.17
C ASN A 263 2.80 -18.39 1.27
N TRP A 264 3.61 -17.91 0.31
CA TRP A 264 4.25 -18.76 -0.72
C TRP A 264 5.39 -19.66 -0.19
N LEU A 265 6.07 -19.24 0.88
CA LEU A 265 7.24 -19.94 1.44
C LEU A 265 6.95 -20.72 2.74
N LEU A 266 5.68 -20.75 3.18
CA LEU A 266 5.26 -21.38 4.42
C LEU A 266 4.72 -22.79 4.18
N SER A 267 5.09 -23.74 5.04
CA SER A 267 4.49 -25.07 5.03
C SER A 267 3.10 -25.07 5.68
N ALA A 268 2.21 -25.96 5.24
CA ALA A 268 0.87 -26.11 5.84
C ALA A 268 0.91 -26.39 7.36
N LYS A 269 1.96 -27.07 7.84
CA LYS A 269 2.17 -27.33 9.28
C LYS A 269 2.53 -26.05 10.04
N GLN A 270 3.36 -25.18 9.47
CA GLN A 270 3.66 -23.87 10.06
C GLN A 270 2.41 -23.02 10.16
N MET A 271 1.60 -22.95 9.10
CA MET A 271 0.31 -22.23 9.14
C MET A 271 -0.62 -22.77 10.23
N ALA A 272 -0.67 -24.09 10.42
CA ALA A 272 -1.46 -24.69 11.51
C ALA A 272 -0.93 -24.30 12.91
N HIS A 273 0.39 -24.30 13.10
CA HIS A 273 1.00 -23.78 14.33
C HIS A 273 0.68 -22.31 14.52
N ASP A 274 0.76 -21.53 13.46
CA ASP A 274 0.44 -20.12 13.48
C ASP A 274 -1.01 -19.90 13.91
N ILE A 275 -1.97 -20.66 13.40
CA ILE A 275 -3.37 -20.48 13.82
C ILE A 275 -3.59 -20.92 15.27
N ASN A 276 -3.00 -22.06 15.67
CA ASN A 276 -3.28 -22.67 16.96
C ASN A 276 -2.58 -21.99 18.14
N LEU A 277 -1.36 -21.48 17.95
CA LEU A 277 -0.55 -20.84 18.98
C LEU A 277 -0.78 -19.33 19.02
N SER A 278 -1.96 -18.85 18.61
CA SER A 278 -2.27 -17.41 18.55
C SER A 278 -2.16 -16.68 19.89
N ARG A 279 -2.25 -17.40 21.02
CA ARG A 279 -2.15 -16.87 22.39
C ARG A 279 -0.77 -17.10 23.03
N ASP A 280 0.10 -17.88 22.40
CA ASP A 280 1.39 -18.25 22.94
C ASP A 280 2.50 -17.45 22.23
N THR A 281 3.42 -16.89 23.02
CA THR A 281 4.63 -16.24 22.52
C THR A 281 5.84 -16.93 23.12
N LEU A 282 6.76 -17.38 22.27
CA LEU A 282 8.01 -18.01 22.68
C LEU A 282 9.19 -17.08 22.40
N TYR A 283 10.26 -17.20 23.17
CA TYR A 283 11.44 -16.34 23.08
C TYR A 283 12.71 -17.15 22.88
N ARG A 284 13.60 -16.65 22.01
CA ARG A 284 14.97 -17.16 21.84
C ARG A 284 15.93 -16.01 21.64
N GLU A 285 17.16 -16.17 22.15
CA GLU A 285 18.19 -15.16 21.89
C GLU A 285 18.76 -15.29 20.47
N TRP A 286 18.93 -16.52 19.95
CA TRP A 286 19.54 -16.75 18.64
C TRP A 286 18.66 -17.63 17.74
N GLN A 287 18.51 -17.21 16.49
CA GLN A 287 17.99 -18.00 15.39
C GLN A 287 19.01 -18.06 14.26
N VAL A 288 19.24 -19.26 13.74
CA VAL A 288 19.92 -19.48 12.46
C VAL A 288 19.01 -20.31 11.58
N SER A 289 18.68 -19.82 10.38
CA SER A 289 17.81 -20.51 9.44
C SER A 289 18.36 -20.48 8.01
N PHE A 290 18.11 -21.54 7.26
CA PHE A 290 18.30 -21.56 5.82
C PHE A 290 17.00 -21.16 5.09
N LEU A 291 15.90 -21.80 5.51
CA LEU A 291 14.51 -21.52 5.11
C LEU A 291 13.63 -21.48 6.37
N PRO A 292 12.40 -20.94 6.31
CA PRO A 292 11.51 -20.79 7.47
C PRO A 292 11.34 -22.05 8.33
N PHE A 293 11.39 -23.24 7.72
CA PHE A 293 11.22 -24.55 8.37
C PHE A 293 12.53 -25.33 8.55
N ILE A 294 13.66 -24.84 8.02
CA ILE A 294 14.99 -25.43 8.14
C ILE A 294 15.88 -24.48 8.94
N GLY A 295 15.93 -24.66 10.26
CA GLY A 295 16.72 -23.83 11.15
C GLY A 295 16.56 -24.26 12.61
N THR A 296 17.17 -23.49 13.51
CA THR A 296 17.16 -23.76 14.97
C THR A 296 15.76 -23.74 15.58
N ASN A 297 14.81 -23.02 14.97
CA ASN A 297 13.44 -22.86 15.46
C ASN A 297 12.42 -23.77 14.76
N HIS A 298 12.86 -24.61 13.81
CA HIS A 298 12.03 -25.58 13.11
C HIS A 298 10.69 -25.02 12.61
N MET A 299 9.59 -25.76 12.78
CA MET A 299 8.26 -25.37 12.29
C MET A 299 7.54 -24.35 13.19
N LEU A 300 8.17 -23.92 14.29
CA LEU A 300 7.61 -22.96 15.23
C LEU A 300 8.13 -21.54 15.01
N SER A 301 9.06 -21.33 14.07
CA SER A 301 9.72 -20.05 13.80
C SER A 301 8.76 -18.84 13.78
N GLY A 302 7.59 -18.98 13.15
CA GLY A 302 6.52 -17.96 13.10
C GLY A 302 5.85 -17.57 14.43
N ARG A 303 6.23 -18.22 15.53
CA ARG A 303 5.74 -17.99 16.91
C ARG A 303 6.85 -17.64 17.89
N LEU A 304 8.08 -17.47 17.41
CA LEU A 304 9.22 -17.08 18.21
C LEU A 304 9.61 -15.62 17.97
N ILE A 305 9.81 -14.90 19.08
CA ILE A 305 10.50 -13.61 19.10
C ILE A 305 11.98 -13.89 19.34
N ASN A 306 12.81 -13.45 18.41
CA ASN A 306 14.25 -13.66 18.46
C ASN A 306 14.98 -12.40 18.93
N GLY A 307 16.09 -12.55 19.64
CA GLY A 307 17.01 -11.44 19.84
C GLY A 307 17.80 -11.13 18.56
N TYR A 308 18.52 -12.15 18.09
CA TYR A 308 19.32 -12.18 16.88
C TYR A 308 18.78 -13.23 15.90
N SER A 309 18.66 -12.88 14.62
CA SER A 309 18.12 -13.74 13.56
C SER A 309 19.01 -13.72 12.32
N LEU A 310 19.65 -14.85 11.98
CA LEU A 310 20.50 -14.99 10.81
C LEU A 310 19.86 -15.96 9.82
N ASN A 311 19.48 -15.47 8.63
CA ASN A 311 18.73 -16.22 7.64
C ASN A 311 19.50 -16.29 6.32
N ALA A 312 19.85 -17.48 5.84
CA ALA A 312 20.65 -17.63 4.62
C ALA A 312 19.84 -17.30 3.35
N ILE A 313 18.60 -17.82 3.22
CA ILE A 313 17.71 -17.49 2.09
C ILE A 313 16.53 -16.68 2.61
N ALA A 314 15.69 -17.29 3.43
CA ALA A 314 14.46 -16.66 3.91
C ALA A 314 14.24 -16.92 5.40
N GLY A 315 14.10 -15.85 6.18
CA GLY A 315 13.73 -15.87 7.59
C GLY A 315 12.23 -15.76 7.80
N TYR A 316 11.71 -16.47 8.81
CA TYR A 316 10.34 -16.29 9.30
C TYR A 316 10.34 -16.22 10.82
N SER A 317 9.77 -15.17 11.40
CA SER A 317 9.68 -15.04 12.86
C SER A 317 8.43 -14.29 13.33
N LEU A 318 8.11 -14.40 14.61
CA LEU A 318 7.07 -13.57 15.22
C LEU A 318 7.60 -12.15 15.48
N GLY A 319 8.87 -11.98 15.85
CA GLY A 319 9.47 -10.68 16.16
C GLY A 319 10.98 -10.74 16.26
N VAL A 320 11.63 -9.58 16.17
CA VAL A 320 13.09 -9.43 16.35
C VAL A 320 13.36 -8.23 17.27
N ARG A 321 14.28 -8.37 18.23
CA ARG A 321 14.56 -7.31 19.22
C ARG A 321 15.88 -6.57 19.05
N GLN A 322 16.88 -7.17 18.41
CA GLN A 322 18.20 -6.55 18.24
C GLN A 322 18.66 -6.50 16.78
N LEU A 323 18.87 -7.65 16.15
CA LEU A 323 19.44 -7.72 14.81
C LEU A 323 18.84 -8.87 14.01
N GLU A 324 18.47 -8.59 12.76
CA GLU A 324 18.14 -9.62 11.79
C GLU A 324 18.87 -9.37 10.46
N VAL A 325 19.51 -10.42 9.94
CA VAL A 325 20.24 -10.41 8.67
C VAL A 325 19.74 -11.56 7.80
N GLY A 326 19.25 -11.23 6.61
CA GLY A 326 18.71 -12.17 5.63
C GLY A 326 19.46 -12.10 4.31
N GLY A 327 19.82 -13.25 3.73
CA GLY A 327 20.45 -13.29 2.41
C GLY A 327 19.51 -12.83 1.29
N VAL A 328 18.23 -13.23 1.34
CA VAL A 328 17.22 -12.79 0.36
C VAL A 328 16.07 -12.05 1.05
N LEU A 329 15.32 -12.75 1.92
CA LEU A 329 14.12 -12.20 2.56
C LEU A 329 14.13 -12.37 4.09
N ASN A 330 13.60 -11.37 4.79
CA ASN A 330 13.17 -11.52 6.17
C ASN A 330 11.66 -11.26 6.27
N MET A 331 10.93 -12.17 6.92
CA MET A 331 9.49 -12.06 7.14
C MET A 331 9.21 -12.12 8.63
N VAL A 332 8.81 -10.98 9.21
CA VAL A 332 8.50 -10.83 10.63
C VAL A 332 7.02 -10.53 10.75
N ARG A 333 6.27 -11.36 11.49
CA ARG A 333 4.82 -11.20 11.61
C ARG A 333 4.42 -10.06 12.55
N GLY A 334 5.19 -9.88 13.61
CA GLY A 334 5.02 -8.88 14.65
C GLY A 334 5.97 -7.70 14.44
N ASP A 335 6.59 -7.27 15.53
CA ASP A 335 7.44 -6.08 15.56
C ASP A 335 8.92 -6.40 15.35
N VAL A 336 9.63 -5.43 14.78
CA VAL A 336 11.09 -5.39 14.72
C VAL A 336 11.57 -4.20 15.55
N MET A 337 12.46 -4.46 16.49
CA MET A 337 13.24 -3.46 17.21
C MET A 337 14.71 -3.66 16.87
N GLY A 338 15.44 -2.56 16.64
CA GLY A 338 16.86 -2.60 16.30
C GLY A 338 17.12 -2.56 14.80
N VAL A 339 17.94 -3.48 14.28
CA VAL A 339 18.43 -3.46 12.89
C VAL A 339 17.92 -4.67 12.11
N GLN A 340 17.40 -4.45 10.90
CA GLN A 340 16.98 -5.51 10.00
C GLN A 340 17.53 -5.29 8.59
N VAL A 341 18.27 -6.26 8.06
CA VAL A 341 18.93 -6.16 6.75
C VAL A 341 18.59 -7.38 5.90
N ALA A 342 18.20 -7.17 4.64
CA ALA A 342 17.96 -8.24 3.67
C ALA A 342 18.54 -7.92 2.28
N GLY A 343 19.06 -8.94 1.60
CA GLY A 343 19.58 -8.79 0.23
C GLY A 343 18.51 -8.37 -0.79
N VAL A 344 17.26 -8.80 -0.64
CA VAL A 344 16.14 -8.36 -1.49
C VAL A 344 15.13 -7.55 -0.70
N GLY A 345 14.62 -8.07 0.41
CA GLY A 345 13.60 -7.31 1.12
C GLY A 345 13.16 -7.80 2.49
N ASN A 346 12.60 -6.86 3.24
CA ASN A 346 12.08 -7.07 4.58
C ASN A 346 10.58 -6.85 4.62
N LEU A 347 9.85 -7.80 5.20
CA LEU A 347 8.40 -7.75 5.36
C LEU A 347 8.07 -7.79 6.85
N VAL A 348 7.49 -6.71 7.37
CA VAL A 348 7.14 -6.57 8.79
C VAL A 348 5.64 -6.38 8.94
N GLY A 349 5.03 -7.30 9.65
CA GLY A 349 3.58 -7.39 9.83
C GLY A 349 3.04 -6.41 10.87
N GLU A 350 3.85 -5.85 11.77
CA GLU A 350 3.44 -4.80 12.69
C GLU A 350 4.30 -3.54 12.52
N ASN A 351 5.12 -3.18 13.51
CA ASN A 351 5.90 -1.95 13.53
C ASN A 351 7.41 -2.20 13.41
N VAL A 352 8.13 -1.17 12.96
CA VAL A 352 9.60 -1.14 13.01
C VAL A 352 10.03 0.05 13.85
N ILE A 353 10.87 -0.20 14.85
CA ILE A 353 11.55 0.82 15.64
C ILE A 353 13.06 0.60 15.49
N GLY A 354 13.72 1.42 14.67
CA GLY A 354 15.15 1.31 14.40
C GLY A 354 15.51 1.46 12.93
N VAL A 355 16.37 0.58 12.40
CA VAL A 355 16.93 0.66 11.04
C VAL A 355 16.51 -0.55 10.22
N GLN A 356 15.93 -0.32 9.04
CA GLN A 356 15.56 -1.39 8.10
C GLN A 356 16.18 -1.14 6.72
N VAL A 357 16.96 -2.10 6.21
CA VAL A 357 17.68 -2.00 4.94
C VAL A 357 17.35 -3.18 4.05
N GLY A 358 16.90 -2.92 2.83
CA GLY A 358 16.55 -3.93 1.84
C GLY A 358 17.17 -3.60 0.49
N GLY A 359 17.75 -4.59 -0.19
CA GLY A 359 18.35 -4.36 -1.51
C GLY A 359 17.34 -3.93 -2.60
N ALA A 360 16.06 -4.30 -2.46
CA ALA A 360 14.98 -3.85 -3.34
C ALA A 360 13.81 -3.26 -2.55
N LEU A 361 13.15 -4.06 -1.71
CA LEU A 361 11.84 -3.72 -1.15
C LEU A 361 11.81 -3.82 0.38
N ASN A 362 11.29 -2.80 1.05
CA ASN A 362 10.90 -2.90 2.45
C ASN A 362 9.42 -2.62 2.63
N THR A 363 8.72 -3.44 3.41
CA THR A 363 7.32 -3.22 3.72
C THR A 363 7.05 -3.35 5.21
N ILE A 364 6.29 -2.37 5.73
CA ILE A 364 5.83 -2.32 7.12
C ILE A 364 4.32 -2.12 7.07
N ARG A 365 3.54 -3.01 7.69
CA ARG A 365 2.07 -2.91 7.64
C ARG A 365 1.52 -1.80 8.53
N ARG A 366 2.13 -1.54 9.69
CA ARG A 366 1.75 -0.46 10.61
C ARG A 366 2.77 0.68 10.55
N ASN A 367 3.43 0.98 11.66
CA ASN A 367 4.20 2.22 11.81
C ASN A 367 5.69 1.99 11.73
N MET A 368 6.40 3.02 11.29
CA MET A 368 7.86 3.07 11.22
C MET A 368 8.35 4.24 12.06
N THR A 369 9.27 3.96 12.98
CA THR A 369 10.04 4.98 13.71
C THR A 369 11.52 4.70 13.52
N GLY A 370 12.25 5.60 12.86
CA GLY A 370 13.70 5.48 12.64
C GLY A 370 14.12 5.67 11.18
N VAL A 371 14.86 4.71 10.61
CA VAL A 371 15.44 4.80 9.26
C VAL A 371 15.07 3.59 8.41
N GLN A 372 14.58 3.82 7.20
CA GLN A 372 14.23 2.76 6.25
C GLN A 372 14.85 3.05 4.88
N VAL A 373 15.66 2.12 4.38
CA VAL A 373 16.42 2.26 3.13
C VAL A 373 16.14 1.08 2.21
N GLY A 374 15.62 1.37 1.02
CA GLY A 374 15.25 0.36 0.02
C GLY A 374 15.85 0.69 -1.34
N GLY A 375 16.50 -0.27 -2.00
CA GLY A 375 17.13 -0.03 -3.30
C GLY A 375 16.14 0.27 -4.44
N ALA A 376 14.89 -0.18 -4.33
CA ALA A 376 13.81 0.21 -5.25
C ALA A 376 12.70 0.95 -4.50
N ALA A 377 12.17 0.35 -3.43
CA ALA A 377 11.04 0.94 -2.74
C ALA A 377 10.85 0.61 -1.27
N ASN A 378 10.16 1.54 -0.61
CA ASN A 378 9.71 1.39 0.76
C ASN A 378 8.21 1.68 0.87
N VAL A 379 7.51 0.83 1.63
CA VAL A 379 6.07 0.96 1.87
C VAL A 379 5.78 0.89 3.37
N VAL A 380 5.06 1.88 3.88
CA VAL A 380 4.57 1.93 5.27
C VAL A 380 3.05 2.10 5.25
N GLY A 381 2.33 1.13 5.82
CA GLY A 381 0.87 1.11 5.83
C GLY A 381 0.22 2.04 6.88
N GLY A 382 0.97 2.49 7.87
CA GLY A 382 0.58 3.44 8.90
C GLY A 382 1.37 4.74 8.82
N HIS A 383 1.88 5.20 9.96
CA HIS A 383 2.62 6.45 10.10
C HIS A 383 4.13 6.23 9.99
N MET A 384 4.84 7.24 9.49
CA MET A 384 6.31 7.26 9.43
C MET A 384 6.86 8.42 10.24
N GLU A 385 7.72 8.12 11.19
CA GLU A 385 8.50 9.09 11.96
C GLU A 385 10.00 8.82 11.72
N GLY A 386 10.71 9.79 11.14
CA GLY A 386 12.14 9.66 10.84
C GLY A 386 12.48 9.79 9.35
N VAL A 387 13.30 8.88 8.81
CA VAL A 387 13.88 9.01 7.46
C VAL A 387 13.60 7.78 6.59
N GLN A 388 13.05 8.00 5.40
CA GLN A 388 12.77 6.96 4.42
C GLN A 388 13.47 7.28 3.08
N VAL A 389 14.33 6.38 2.61
CA VAL A 389 15.11 6.54 1.38
C VAL A 389 14.87 5.37 0.42
N GLY A 390 14.33 5.67 -0.75
CA GLY A 390 13.99 4.67 -1.78
C GLY A 390 14.68 4.98 -3.10
N GLY A 391 15.22 3.96 -3.79
CA GLY A 391 15.84 4.20 -5.11
C GLY A 391 14.85 4.68 -6.18
N ALA A 392 13.58 4.26 -6.12
CA ALA A 392 12.54 4.70 -7.05
C ALA A 392 11.34 5.32 -6.33
N PHE A 393 10.70 4.59 -5.40
CA PHE A 393 9.45 5.05 -4.78
C PHE A 393 9.37 4.83 -3.26
N ASN A 394 8.80 5.81 -2.57
CA ASN A 394 8.43 5.71 -1.17
C ASN A 394 6.93 5.98 -1.01
N THR A 395 6.23 5.11 -0.26
CA THR A 395 4.80 5.22 -0.02
C THR A 395 4.48 5.11 1.47
N VAL A 396 3.74 6.08 2.01
CA VAL A 396 3.23 6.08 3.39
C VAL A 396 1.71 6.28 3.38
N LEU A 397 0.95 5.30 3.87
CA LEU A 397 -0.52 5.36 3.88
C LEU A 397 -1.11 6.11 5.10
N GLY A 398 -0.26 6.78 5.87
CA GLY A 398 -0.61 7.64 6.99
C GLY A 398 0.09 8.98 6.92
N ASN A 399 0.46 9.48 8.10
CA ASN A 399 1.18 10.75 8.26
C ASN A 399 2.69 10.53 8.21
N ILE A 400 3.41 11.58 7.83
CA ILE A 400 4.87 11.64 7.85
C ILE A 400 5.31 12.75 8.79
N ASP A 401 6.14 12.40 9.76
CA ASP A 401 6.87 13.31 10.62
C ASP A 401 8.36 13.06 10.37
N GLY A 402 8.93 13.72 9.35
CA GLY A 402 10.31 13.49 8.95
C GLY A 402 10.64 13.74 7.47
N VAL A 403 11.58 12.94 6.94
CA VAL A 403 12.18 13.13 5.62
C VAL A 403 11.91 11.92 4.71
N GLN A 404 11.43 12.18 3.50
CA GLN A 404 11.34 11.17 2.44
C GLN A 404 12.19 11.55 1.23
N ILE A 405 13.03 10.62 0.76
CA ILE A 405 13.88 10.81 -0.42
C ILE A 405 13.68 9.64 -1.37
N ALA A 406 13.27 9.94 -2.61
CA ALA A 406 13.07 8.93 -3.64
C ALA A 406 13.72 9.33 -4.97
N GLY A 407 14.24 8.36 -5.72
CA GLY A 407 14.75 8.65 -7.07
C GLY A 407 13.66 9.12 -8.04
N ALA A 408 12.40 8.74 -7.86
CA ALA A 408 11.31 9.15 -8.75
C ALA A 408 10.07 9.69 -8.01
N PHE A 409 9.50 8.96 -7.05
CA PHE A 409 8.19 9.30 -6.45
C PHE A 409 8.18 9.20 -4.92
N ASN A 410 7.71 10.24 -4.23
CA ASN A 410 7.22 10.11 -2.85
C ASN A 410 5.70 10.31 -2.82
N MET A 411 4.99 9.42 -2.13
CA MET A 411 3.54 9.51 -1.96
C MET A 411 3.16 9.31 -0.49
N ASN A 412 2.24 10.16 -0.01
CA ASN A 412 1.50 9.87 1.21
C ASN A 412 0.01 10.22 1.10
N THR A 413 -0.80 9.52 1.89
CA THR A 413 -2.25 9.75 1.95
C THR A 413 -2.69 10.66 3.10
N GLY A 414 -1.77 11.02 4.00
CA GLY A 414 -2.03 11.84 5.18
C GLY A 414 -1.35 13.22 5.14
N HIS A 415 -0.93 13.69 6.31
CA HIS A 415 -0.22 14.96 6.48
C HIS A 415 1.30 14.76 6.44
N VAL A 416 2.01 15.78 5.98
CA VAL A 416 3.47 15.85 6.01
C VAL A 416 3.91 16.96 6.95
N HIS A 417 4.70 16.61 7.94
CA HIS A 417 5.49 17.52 8.74
C HIS A 417 6.97 17.19 8.49
N GLY A 418 7.61 17.96 7.62
CA GLY A 418 9.00 17.73 7.22
C GLY A 418 9.27 17.96 5.73
N VAL A 419 10.11 17.12 5.12
CA VAL A 419 10.65 17.35 3.77
C VAL A 419 10.47 16.13 2.86
N GLN A 420 9.98 16.36 1.65
CA GLN A 420 9.94 15.34 0.59
C GLN A 420 10.82 15.75 -0.59
N ILE A 421 11.70 14.86 -1.04
CA ILE A 421 12.60 15.07 -2.20
C ILE A 421 12.45 13.91 -3.17
N ALA A 422 12.06 14.20 -4.41
CA ALA A 422 11.88 13.21 -5.45
C ALA A 422 12.50 13.64 -6.78
N GLY A 423 13.02 12.69 -7.56
CA GLY A 423 13.49 13.03 -8.91
C GLY A 423 12.38 13.49 -9.85
N ALA A 424 11.13 13.06 -9.64
CA ALA A 424 10.01 13.42 -10.51
C ALA A 424 8.81 13.99 -9.75
N PHE A 425 8.24 13.29 -8.77
CA PHE A 425 6.96 13.69 -8.16
C PHE A 425 6.94 13.56 -6.63
N ASN A 426 6.42 14.58 -5.95
CA ASN A 426 5.97 14.48 -4.56
C ASN A 426 4.46 14.69 -4.46
N VAL A 427 3.76 13.77 -3.80
CA VAL A 427 2.31 13.82 -3.60
C VAL A 427 1.97 13.68 -2.12
N ALA A 428 1.26 14.66 -1.58
CA ALA A 428 0.69 14.65 -0.24
C ALA A 428 -0.83 14.88 -0.30
N ASN A 429 -1.61 13.88 0.13
CA ASN A 429 -3.07 14.00 0.22
C ASN A 429 -3.53 14.65 1.54
N GLY A 430 -2.89 15.74 1.93
CA GLY A 430 -3.15 16.42 3.18
C GLY A 430 -2.45 17.75 3.25
N ASP A 431 -2.16 18.17 4.48
CA ASP A 431 -1.40 19.38 4.75
C ASP A 431 0.10 19.09 4.71
N VAL A 432 0.87 20.03 4.17
CA VAL A 432 2.33 20.01 4.14
C VAL A 432 2.83 21.16 5.00
N VAL A 433 3.46 20.82 6.11
CA VAL A 433 4.20 21.72 6.97
C VAL A 433 5.69 21.45 6.72
N GLY A 434 6.31 22.25 5.85
CA GLY A 434 7.67 22.03 5.40
C GLY A 434 7.81 22.05 3.88
N GLY A 435 8.79 21.30 3.34
CA GLY A 435 9.27 21.44 1.96
C GLY A 435 8.96 20.25 1.04
N GLN A 436 8.70 20.54 -0.23
CA GLN A 436 8.64 19.53 -1.29
C GLN A 436 9.54 19.95 -2.45
N ILE A 437 10.45 19.08 -2.87
CA ILE A 437 11.37 19.33 -3.99
C ILE A 437 11.25 18.18 -4.99
N ALA A 438 10.86 18.49 -6.22
CA ALA A 438 10.63 17.49 -7.27
C ALA A 438 11.18 17.95 -8.62
N GLY A 439 11.68 17.04 -9.47
CA GLY A 439 12.09 17.41 -10.82
C GLY A 439 10.92 17.87 -11.70
N ALA A 440 9.74 17.26 -11.56
CA ALA A 440 8.57 17.61 -12.36
C ALA A 440 7.47 18.28 -11.53
N LEU A 441 6.95 17.64 -10.48
CA LEU A 441 5.72 18.10 -9.84
C LEU A 441 5.67 17.89 -8.33
N ASN A 442 5.19 18.92 -7.63
CA ASN A 442 4.78 18.83 -6.23
C ASN A 442 3.27 19.07 -6.10
N LEU A 443 2.58 18.21 -5.35
CA LEU A 443 1.14 18.30 -5.14
C LEU A 443 0.80 18.17 -3.65
N ALA A 444 0.04 19.15 -3.16
CA ALA A 444 -0.59 19.15 -1.84
C ALA A 444 -2.11 19.37 -2.00
N THR A 445 -2.93 18.39 -1.62
CA THR A 445 -4.41 18.48 -1.81
C THR A 445 -5.07 19.43 -0.81
N ARG A 446 -4.42 19.74 0.31
CA ARG A 446 -4.87 20.77 1.26
C ARG A 446 -3.92 21.96 1.28
N SER A 447 -3.24 22.23 2.39
CA SER A 447 -2.46 23.44 2.53
C SER A 447 -0.96 23.21 2.59
N VAL A 448 -0.19 24.20 2.13
CA VAL A 448 1.25 24.29 2.37
C VAL A 448 1.49 25.43 3.34
N SER A 449 2.29 25.18 4.37
CA SER A 449 2.65 26.17 5.39
C SER A 449 4.10 25.98 5.84
N ARG A 450 4.74 27.07 6.28
CA ARG A 450 6.12 27.05 6.82
C ARG A 450 7.12 26.29 5.93
N GLY A 451 7.05 26.49 4.62
CA GLY A 451 7.98 25.85 3.67
C GLY A 451 7.60 26.01 2.20
N TRP A 452 8.39 25.42 1.32
CA TRP A 452 8.37 25.70 -0.11
C TRP A 452 8.11 24.45 -0.96
N GLN A 453 7.33 24.60 -2.02
CA GLN A 453 7.26 23.62 -3.12
C GLN A 453 8.16 24.10 -4.26
N VAL A 454 9.17 23.31 -4.63
CA VAL A 454 10.13 23.61 -5.71
C VAL A 454 10.04 22.52 -6.76
N SER A 455 9.65 22.87 -7.97
CA SER A 455 9.49 21.90 -9.08
C SER A 455 10.01 22.44 -10.40
N GLY A 456 10.55 21.58 -11.26
CA GLY A 456 10.92 21.97 -12.62
C GLY A 456 9.72 22.32 -13.51
N LEU A 457 8.53 21.73 -13.29
CA LEU A 457 7.35 21.98 -14.13
C LEU A 457 6.17 22.59 -13.37
N LEU A 458 5.60 21.87 -12.39
CA LEU A 458 4.32 22.24 -11.79
C LEU A 458 4.30 22.10 -10.26
N ASN A 459 3.96 23.17 -9.57
CA ASN A 459 3.53 23.10 -8.17
C ASN A 459 2.02 23.31 -8.06
N TYR A 460 1.36 22.45 -7.28
CA TYR A 460 -0.06 22.59 -6.93
C TYR A 460 -0.26 22.53 -5.41
N ALA A 461 -1.05 23.47 -4.89
CA ALA A 461 -1.57 23.45 -3.52
C ALA A 461 -3.02 23.95 -3.49
N HIS A 462 -3.89 23.39 -2.66
CA HIS A 462 -5.21 24.00 -2.48
C HIS A 462 -5.10 25.36 -1.76
N ALA A 463 -4.28 25.46 -0.71
CA ALA A 463 -4.04 26.73 -0.03
C ALA A 463 -2.56 26.96 0.32
N LEU A 464 -2.00 28.10 -0.08
CA LEU A 464 -0.70 28.56 0.40
C LEU A 464 -0.88 29.46 1.62
N ARG A 465 -0.34 29.07 2.77
CA ARG A 465 -0.44 29.82 4.03
C ARG A 465 0.70 30.83 4.15
N ARG A 466 0.67 31.65 5.21
CA ARG A 466 1.77 32.60 5.47
C ARG A 466 3.06 31.83 5.76
N GLY A 467 4.18 32.34 5.26
CA GLY A 467 5.48 31.69 5.40
C GLY A 467 5.70 30.47 4.50
N SER A 468 4.85 30.26 3.48
CA SER A 468 5.10 29.28 2.43
C SER A 468 5.37 29.92 1.07
N GLY A 469 5.74 29.12 0.08
CA GLY A 469 5.88 29.57 -1.30
C GLY A 469 5.94 28.44 -2.32
N GLN A 470 5.87 28.82 -3.60
CA GLN A 470 6.05 27.91 -4.73
C GLN A 470 7.09 28.48 -5.69
N LEU A 471 7.93 27.61 -6.25
CA LEU A 471 8.92 27.94 -7.29
C LEU A 471 8.88 26.88 -8.39
N GLY A 472 8.54 27.27 -9.61
CA GLY A 472 8.48 26.38 -10.77
C GLY A 472 7.97 27.08 -12.02
N ILE A 473 7.94 26.39 -13.16
CA ILE A 473 7.43 26.99 -14.40
C ILE A 473 5.96 27.38 -14.25
N ILE A 474 5.15 26.47 -13.72
CA ILE A 474 3.72 26.68 -13.46
C ILE A 474 3.46 26.50 -11.97
N ASN A 475 2.77 27.46 -11.37
CA ASN A 475 2.33 27.37 -9.99
C ASN A 475 0.83 27.62 -9.91
N ILE A 476 0.12 26.68 -9.28
CA ILE A 476 -1.34 26.74 -9.15
C ILE A 476 -1.71 26.67 -7.67
N ALA A 477 -2.58 27.60 -7.27
CA ALA A 477 -3.21 27.56 -5.95
C ALA A 477 -4.70 27.95 -5.97
N ASP A 478 -5.54 27.31 -5.16
CA ASP A 478 -6.93 27.78 -4.99
C ASP A 478 -6.96 29.08 -4.20
N SER A 479 -6.14 29.19 -3.16
CA SER A 479 -5.98 30.40 -2.37
C SER A 479 -4.54 30.65 -1.96
N THR A 480 -4.15 31.93 -1.83
CA THR A 480 -2.79 32.28 -1.38
C THR A 480 -2.77 33.37 -0.32
N ALA A 481 -1.92 33.17 0.69
CA ALA A 481 -1.39 34.20 1.58
C ALA A 481 0.14 34.37 1.42
N ALA A 482 0.69 33.78 0.36
CA ALA A 482 2.11 33.55 0.12
C ALA A 482 2.48 33.89 -1.34
N THR A 483 3.73 33.65 -1.71
CA THR A 483 4.27 33.98 -3.04
C THR A 483 4.44 32.73 -3.89
N SER A 484 4.07 32.84 -5.17
CA SER A 484 4.37 31.84 -6.19
C SER A 484 5.25 32.50 -7.26
N ILE A 485 6.40 31.91 -7.56
CA ILE A 485 7.39 32.43 -8.51
C ILE A 485 7.50 31.45 -9.68
N GLY A 486 7.16 31.93 -10.88
CA GLY A 486 7.11 31.09 -12.07
C GLY A 486 6.69 31.84 -13.32
N LEU A 487 6.79 31.18 -14.48
CA LEU A 487 6.35 31.73 -15.76
C LEU A 487 4.83 31.87 -15.85
N LEU A 488 4.11 31.04 -15.09
CA LEU A 488 2.66 31.11 -14.98
C LEU A 488 2.20 30.82 -13.55
N ASN A 489 1.62 31.83 -12.90
CA ASN A 489 1.07 31.74 -11.55
C ASN A 489 -0.45 31.92 -11.60
N ILE A 490 -1.19 30.86 -11.29
CA ILE A 490 -2.65 30.86 -11.29
C ILE A 490 -3.14 30.72 -9.85
N VAL A 491 -3.74 31.80 -9.33
CA VAL A 491 -4.32 31.81 -7.98
C VAL A 491 -5.80 32.19 -8.05
N ARG A 492 -6.71 31.30 -7.62
CA ARG A 492 -8.15 31.53 -7.78
C ARG A 492 -8.72 32.58 -6.82
N ARG A 493 -8.46 32.45 -5.51
CA ARG A 493 -8.99 33.26 -4.39
C ARG A 493 -7.84 33.96 -3.65
N ASN A 494 -8.05 35.17 -3.12
CA ASN A 494 -7.00 35.98 -2.48
C ASN A 494 -5.74 36.26 -3.35
N GLY A 495 -5.77 35.93 -4.65
CA GLY A 495 -4.69 36.19 -5.61
C GLY A 495 -4.71 37.61 -6.18
N TYR A 496 -3.62 37.99 -6.83
CA TYR A 496 -3.56 39.21 -7.63
C TYR A 496 -4.06 38.92 -9.04
N ARG A 497 -5.32 39.26 -9.29
CA ARG A 497 -5.99 39.13 -10.59
C ARG A 497 -6.50 40.48 -11.05
N ARG A 498 -5.94 41.01 -12.13
CA ARG A 498 -6.32 42.31 -12.69
C ARG A 498 -6.51 42.19 -14.19
N PHE A 499 -7.61 42.76 -14.67
CA PHE A 499 -7.83 43.03 -16.09
C PHE A 499 -7.78 44.53 -16.25
N GLU A 500 -6.84 45.04 -17.02
CA GLU A 500 -6.58 46.45 -17.23
C GLU A 500 -6.91 46.79 -18.68
N LEU A 501 -7.72 47.83 -18.87
CA LEU A 501 -7.82 48.55 -20.12
C LEU A 501 -7.05 49.85 -19.94
N GLY A 502 -6.02 50.04 -20.74
CA GLY A 502 -5.09 51.16 -20.57
C GLY A 502 -4.65 51.78 -21.88
N ILE A 503 -3.98 52.91 -21.75
CA ILE A 503 -3.31 53.64 -22.81
C ILE A 503 -1.86 53.91 -22.39
N ASN A 504 -0.99 54.03 -23.38
CA ASN A 504 0.37 54.49 -23.19
C ASN A 504 0.84 55.24 -24.45
N GLU A 505 2.07 55.72 -24.42
CA GLU A 505 2.62 56.51 -25.53
C GLU A 505 2.74 55.71 -26.85
N THR A 506 2.80 54.38 -26.81
CA THR A 506 2.93 53.50 -27.99
C THR A 506 1.67 52.70 -28.35
N GLN A 507 0.63 52.75 -27.51
CA GLN A 507 -0.60 51.98 -27.66
C GLN A 507 -1.80 52.87 -27.28
N MET A 508 -2.69 53.11 -28.24
CA MET A 508 -3.95 53.84 -28.01
C MET A 508 -5.00 52.98 -27.30
N THR A 509 -4.87 51.65 -27.39
CA THR A 509 -5.71 50.73 -26.65
C THR A 509 -4.88 49.52 -26.26
N SER A 510 -4.77 49.27 -24.96
CA SER A 510 -4.06 48.14 -24.39
C SER A 510 -4.96 47.34 -23.46
N PHE A 511 -4.85 46.02 -23.56
CA PHE A 511 -5.45 45.04 -22.69
C PHE A 511 -4.33 44.34 -21.91
N THR A 512 -4.39 44.40 -20.59
CA THR A 512 -3.40 43.73 -19.73
C THR A 512 -4.08 42.84 -18.71
N MET A 513 -3.69 41.57 -18.68
CA MET A 513 -4.09 40.58 -17.69
C MET A 513 -2.93 40.30 -16.75
N LYS A 514 -3.16 40.46 -15.44
CA LYS A 514 -2.17 40.17 -14.39
C LYS A 514 -2.65 39.01 -13.53
N LEU A 515 -1.82 37.99 -13.35
CA LEU A 515 -2.17 36.74 -12.63
C LEU A 515 -1.06 36.34 -11.66
N GLY A 516 -1.43 36.01 -10.41
CA GLY A 516 -0.50 35.43 -9.43
C GLY A 516 -0.80 35.85 -8.00
N SER A 517 0.25 36.17 -7.26
CA SER A 517 0.18 36.72 -5.89
C SER A 517 0.44 38.22 -5.91
N ARG A 518 0.13 38.95 -4.83
CA ARG A 518 0.42 40.40 -4.78
C ARG A 518 1.93 40.70 -4.79
N TRP A 519 2.74 39.75 -4.32
CA TRP A 519 4.19 39.91 -4.19
C TRP A 519 4.91 39.58 -5.50
N PHE A 520 4.32 38.70 -6.31
CA PHE A 520 4.82 38.29 -7.61
C PHE A 520 3.64 37.83 -8.48
N TYR A 521 3.48 38.46 -9.65
CA TYR A 521 2.49 38.10 -10.65
C TYR A 521 3.07 38.19 -12.06
N ASN A 522 2.50 37.42 -12.98
CA ASN A 522 2.78 37.52 -14.41
C ASN A 522 1.89 38.58 -15.04
N VAL A 523 2.42 39.29 -16.02
CA VAL A 523 1.74 40.32 -16.80
C VAL A 523 1.67 39.86 -18.24
N PHE A 524 0.46 39.69 -18.76
CA PHE A 524 0.18 39.42 -20.17
C PHE A 524 -0.45 40.66 -20.75
N SER A 525 0.12 41.21 -21.80
CA SER A 525 -0.33 42.48 -22.36
C SER A 525 -0.47 42.37 -23.87
N GLY A 526 -1.50 42.98 -24.41
CA GLY A 526 -1.77 43.06 -25.83
C GLY A 526 -2.30 44.44 -26.14
N GLY A 527 -1.82 45.10 -27.19
CA GLY A 527 -2.28 46.45 -27.50
C GLY A 527 -2.11 46.79 -28.97
N THR A 528 -2.78 47.86 -29.39
CA THR A 528 -2.70 48.37 -30.74
C THR A 528 -2.52 49.88 -30.77
N LEU A 529 -1.85 50.36 -31.82
CA LEU A 529 -1.80 51.76 -32.21
C LEU A 529 -2.55 51.89 -33.53
N LEU A 530 -3.75 52.46 -33.46
CA LEU A 530 -4.58 52.75 -34.63
C LEU A 530 -4.06 54.02 -35.30
N THR A 531 -3.87 53.99 -36.62
CA THR A 531 -3.38 55.12 -37.41
C THR A 531 -4.41 55.54 -38.45
N ASN A 532 -4.47 56.85 -38.74
CA ASN A 532 -5.40 57.43 -39.70
C ASN A 532 -4.96 57.13 -41.15
N GLY A 533 -5.38 55.99 -41.71
CA GLY A 533 -5.45 55.70 -43.15
C GLY A 533 -4.15 55.59 -43.98
N THR A 534 -3.06 56.26 -43.60
CA THR A 534 -1.79 56.32 -44.37
C THR A 534 -0.68 55.44 -43.83
N LEU A 535 -0.75 55.04 -42.55
CA LEU A 535 0.21 54.13 -41.92
C LEU A 535 -0.47 52.82 -41.50
N PRO A 536 0.21 51.67 -41.60
CA PRO A 536 -0.33 50.38 -41.19
C PRO A 536 -0.58 50.29 -39.68
N THR A 537 -1.52 49.47 -39.23
CA THR A 537 -1.81 49.27 -37.80
C THR A 537 -0.67 48.52 -37.10
N ILE A 538 -0.32 48.93 -35.88
CA ILE A 538 0.66 48.19 -35.04
C ILE A 538 -0.07 47.32 -34.05
N TRP A 539 0.44 46.10 -33.86
CA TRP A 539 0.08 45.21 -32.77
C TRP A 539 1.26 45.02 -31.84
N GLN A 540 1.00 44.87 -30.56
CA GLN A 540 2.02 44.58 -29.58
C GLN A 540 1.52 43.47 -28.67
N VAL A 541 2.37 42.48 -28.40
CA VAL A 541 2.10 41.41 -27.44
C VAL A 541 3.28 41.35 -26.48
N GLY A 542 3.02 41.37 -25.18
CA GLY A 542 4.06 41.39 -24.18
C GLY A 542 3.81 40.49 -22.99
N TYR A 543 4.92 40.01 -22.43
CA TYR A 543 4.98 39.23 -21.22
C TYR A 543 5.88 39.94 -20.20
N GLY A 544 5.54 39.84 -18.92
CA GLY A 544 6.32 40.47 -17.87
C GLY A 544 6.01 39.95 -16.49
N LEU A 545 6.66 40.57 -15.52
CA LEU A 545 6.56 40.27 -14.11
C LEU A 545 6.25 41.56 -13.35
N GLY A 546 5.55 41.45 -12.25
CA GLY A 546 5.30 42.61 -11.40
C GLY A 546 5.04 42.28 -9.95
N THR A 547 5.02 43.35 -9.15
CA THR A 547 4.73 43.30 -7.72
C THR A 547 3.84 44.47 -7.33
N ASN A 548 2.99 44.28 -6.31
CA ASN A 548 2.08 45.30 -5.83
C ASN A 548 2.22 45.48 -4.32
N LEU A 549 2.71 46.66 -3.93
CA LEU A 549 2.75 47.15 -2.56
C LEU A 549 1.41 47.81 -2.20
N VAL A 550 0.84 47.47 -1.05
CA VAL A 550 -0.38 48.11 -0.55
C VAL A 550 0.04 49.11 0.53
N LEU A 551 -0.16 50.40 0.27
CA LEU A 551 0.21 51.48 1.20
C LEU A 551 -0.89 51.72 2.24
N LYS A 552 -2.12 51.95 1.77
CA LYS A 552 -3.32 52.17 2.58
C LYS A 552 -4.50 51.40 1.96
N LYS A 553 -5.67 51.43 2.62
CA LYS A 553 -6.88 50.70 2.17
C LYS A 553 -7.21 50.91 0.68
N HIS A 554 -7.04 52.14 0.19
CA HIS A 554 -7.37 52.55 -1.18
C HIS A 554 -6.14 52.75 -2.09
N TRP A 555 -4.93 52.82 -1.54
CA TRP A 555 -3.74 53.21 -2.29
C TRP A 555 -2.72 52.07 -2.36
N GLY A 556 -2.18 51.83 -3.54
CA GLY A 556 -1.09 50.88 -3.76
C GLY A 556 -0.09 51.40 -4.79
N ILE A 557 1.08 50.77 -4.84
CA ILE A 557 2.07 50.98 -5.88
C ILE A 557 2.27 49.62 -6.57
N SER A 558 2.04 49.57 -7.87
CA SER A 558 2.37 48.41 -8.71
C SER A 558 3.61 48.72 -9.53
N VAL A 559 4.58 47.82 -9.53
CA VAL A 559 5.80 47.92 -10.34
C VAL A 559 5.79 46.75 -11.31
N ASP A 560 5.73 47.06 -12.61
CA ASP A 560 5.70 46.05 -13.67
C ASP A 560 6.91 46.19 -14.59
N ALA A 561 7.59 45.09 -14.89
CA ALA A 561 8.61 44.99 -15.92
C ALA A 561 8.11 44.07 -17.03
N THR A 562 7.98 44.59 -18.26
CA THR A 562 7.40 43.86 -19.40
C THR A 562 8.31 43.91 -20.62
N ALA A 563 8.33 42.83 -21.40
CA ALA A 563 8.94 42.76 -22.71
C ALA A 563 7.84 42.55 -23.75
N HIS A 564 7.78 43.42 -24.76
CA HIS A 564 6.80 43.39 -25.83
C HIS A 564 7.48 43.12 -27.17
N HIS A 565 6.80 42.34 -27.99
CA HIS A 565 7.11 42.23 -29.40
C HIS A 565 6.18 43.13 -30.20
N VAL A 566 6.75 43.92 -31.12
CA VAL A 566 6.04 44.93 -31.90
C VAL A 566 5.88 44.45 -33.34
N PHE A 567 4.64 44.39 -33.81
CA PHE A 567 4.26 43.92 -35.14
C PHE A 567 3.63 45.04 -35.95
N GLU A 568 3.89 45.05 -37.25
CA GLU A 568 3.19 45.91 -38.20
C GLU A 568 2.27 45.08 -39.09
N ALA A 569 1.01 45.49 -39.23
CA ALA A 569 0.04 44.81 -40.08
C ALA A 569 0.51 44.81 -41.55
N GLY A 570 0.49 43.63 -42.18
CA GLY A 570 0.91 43.45 -43.58
C GLY A 570 2.39 43.10 -43.77
N ARG A 571 3.20 43.02 -42.70
CA ARG A 571 4.60 42.58 -42.76
C ARG A 571 4.82 41.20 -42.15
N ARG A 572 5.99 40.60 -42.42
CA ARG A 572 6.37 39.28 -41.89
C ARG A 572 6.48 39.33 -40.36
N TYR A 573 5.89 38.35 -39.69
CA TYR A 573 5.89 38.21 -38.23
C TYR A 573 7.26 37.87 -37.62
N THR A 574 8.31 37.74 -38.42
CA THR A 574 9.63 37.23 -38.01
C THR A 574 10.64 38.32 -37.66
N ASP A 575 10.32 39.61 -37.85
CA ASP A 575 11.24 40.71 -37.58
C ASP A 575 11.35 40.99 -36.07
N PRO A 576 12.55 40.85 -35.45
CA PRO A 576 12.74 40.98 -34.00
C PRO A 576 12.66 42.44 -33.51
N ASN A 577 11.46 42.99 -33.40
CA ASN A 577 11.22 44.30 -32.77
C ASN A 577 10.90 44.12 -31.28
N TRP A 578 11.85 44.41 -30.41
CA TRP A 578 11.71 44.21 -28.96
C TRP A 578 11.54 45.55 -28.23
N MET A 579 10.58 45.61 -27.30
CA MET A 579 10.36 46.77 -26.44
C MET A 579 10.27 46.34 -24.98
N LEU A 580 11.24 46.77 -24.17
CA LEU A 580 11.25 46.60 -22.72
C LEU A 580 10.60 47.82 -22.07
N ARG A 581 9.75 47.59 -21.06
CA ARG A 581 9.09 48.65 -20.29
C ARG A 581 9.22 48.37 -18.80
N PHE A 582 9.51 49.41 -18.02
CA PHE A 582 9.46 49.39 -16.57
C PHE A 582 8.47 50.45 -16.10
N ASN A 583 7.40 50.03 -15.44
CA ASN A 583 6.22 50.85 -15.15
C ASN A 583 5.93 50.86 -13.64
N PRO A 584 6.52 51.78 -12.87
CA PRO A 584 6.06 52.10 -11.52
C PRO A 584 4.77 52.93 -11.60
N MET A 585 3.67 52.38 -11.08
CA MET A 585 2.34 52.98 -11.17
C MET A 585 1.70 53.13 -9.79
N LEU A 586 1.10 54.29 -9.56
CA LEU A 586 0.24 54.53 -8.41
C LEU A 586 -1.15 53.96 -8.71
N GLU A 587 -1.71 53.18 -7.79
CA GLU A 587 -3.02 52.54 -7.91
C GLU A 587 -4.00 53.10 -6.86
N LEU A 588 -5.14 53.62 -7.31
CA LEU A 588 -6.27 54.06 -6.49
C LEU A 588 -7.44 53.09 -6.64
N ARG A 589 -7.80 52.37 -5.58
CA ARG A 589 -8.87 51.36 -5.53
C ARG A 589 -10.18 51.96 -5.03
N VAL A 590 -11.21 51.89 -5.87
CA VAL A 590 -12.59 52.29 -5.58
C VAL A 590 -13.54 51.10 -5.84
N GLY A 591 -13.89 50.38 -4.77
CA GLY A 591 -14.74 49.20 -4.87
C GLY A 591 -14.09 48.07 -5.67
N ARG A 592 -14.67 47.71 -6.82
CA ARG A 592 -14.15 46.67 -7.73
C ARG A 592 -13.27 47.22 -8.85
N VAL A 593 -13.16 48.54 -8.95
CA VAL A 593 -12.37 49.22 -9.98
C VAL A 593 -11.12 49.80 -9.32
N ALA A 594 -10.00 49.81 -10.04
CA ALA A 594 -8.83 50.57 -9.64
C ALA A 594 -8.30 51.40 -10.81
N PHE A 595 -7.92 52.64 -10.54
CA PHE A 595 -7.26 53.50 -11.50
C PHE A 595 -5.76 53.40 -11.28
N SER A 596 -4.98 53.24 -12.35
CA SER A 596 -3.53 53.19 -12.27
C SER A 596 -2.91 54.18 -13.24
N ALA A 597 -1.93 54.96 -12.77
CA ALA A 597 -1.17 55.87 -13.61
C ALA A 597 0.27 56.00 -13.09
N GLY A 598 1.23 56.19 -13.98
CA GLY A 598 2.62 56.45 -13.62
C GLY A 598 3.53 56.64 -14.83
N PRO A 599 4.78 57.07 -14.61
CA PRO A 599 5.79 57.11 -15.67
C PRO A 599 6.15 55.69 -16.11
N SER A 600 6.65 55.57 -17.34
CA SER A 600 7.28 54.36 -17.85
C SER A 600 8.70 54.66 -18.30
N LEU A 601 9.63 53.73 -18.05
CA LEU A 601 10.92 53.72 -18.72
C LEU A 601 10.84 52.70 -19.84
N VAL A 602 11.11 53.13 -21.07
CA VAL A 602 10.99 52.29 -22.26
C VAL A 602 12.35 52.17 -22.92
N ALA A 603 12.68 50.96 -23.38
CA ALA A 603 13.83 50.71 -24.23
C ALA A 603 13.36 49.87 -25.42
N TYR A 604 13.67 50.30 -26.64
CA TYR A 604 13.19 49.69 -27.87
C TYR A 604 14.34 49.40 -28.81
N HIS A 605 14.33 48.20 -29.39
CA HIS A 605 15.29 47.75 -30.38
C HIS A 605 14.53 47.29 -31.63
N PRO A 606 14.56 48.05 -32.74
CA PRO A 606 13.97 47.62 -33.99
C PRO A 606 14.79 46.50 -34.65
N SER A 607 14.16 45.74 -35.54
CA SER A 607 14.85 44.77 -36.40
C SER A 607 15.89 45.45 -37.28
N SER A 608 17.05 44.82 -37.47
CA SER A 608 18.09 45.29 -38.39
C SER A 608 17.82 44.92 -39.86
N THR A 609 16.88 44.00 -40.11
CA THR A 609 16.54 43.49 -41.45
C THR A 609 15.22 44.04 -41.99
N GLY A 610 14.46 44.76 -41.17
CA GLY A 610 13.14 45.32 -41.51
C GLY A 610 13.05 46.81 -41.23
N ALA A 611 12.11 47.51 -41.87
CA ALA A 611 11.84 48.90 -41.54
C ALA A 611 11.17 49.00 -40.16
N ASP A 612 11.67 49.88 -39.32
CA ASP A 612 11.21 50.10 -37.95
C ASP A 612 9.70 50.43 -37.88
N PRO A 613 8.87 49.58 -37.25
CA PRO A 613 7.41 49.80 -37.17
C PRO A 613 7.01 51.14 -36.57
N LEU A 614 7.81 51.67 -35.64
CA LEU A 614 7.52 52.93 -34.97
C LEU A 614 7.99 54.15 -35.79
N ALA A 615 8.55 53.95 -36.99
CA ALA A 615 9.08 55.02 -37.86
C ALA A 615 8.01 55.93 -38.42
N GLY A 616 8.28 57.25 -38.36
CA GLY A 616 7.38 58.29 -38.89
C GLY A 616 6.07 58.47 -38.10
N ARG A 617 5.91 57.82 -36.94
CA ARG A 617 4.71 57.93 -36.11
C ARG A 617 4.88 58.98 -35.02
N SER A 618 3.86 59.83 -34.84
CA SER A 618 3.75 60.71 -33.68
C SER A 618 3.20 59.92 -32.50
N LEU A 619 3.99 59.80 -31.44
CA LEU A 619 3.54 59.29 -30.15
C LEU A 619 2.88 60.47 -29.41
N TRP A 620 1.84 60.20 -28.61
CA TRP A 620 1.00 61.23 -27.96
C TRP A 620 1.76 62.27 -27.11
N LEU A 621 2.99 61.94 -26.69
CA LEU A 621 3.90 62.82 -25.94
C LEU A 621 5.28 62.98 -26.61
N SER A 622 5.45 62.45 -27.82
CA SER A 622 6.69 62.58 -28.58
C SER A 622 6.45 62.32 -30.07
N ASN A 623 6.58 63.34 -30.92
CA ASN A 623 7.22 63.09 -32.22
C ASN A 623 8.52 62.37 -31.87
N ARG A 624 8.84 61.21 -32.47
CA ARG A 624 10.11 60.48 -32.22
C ARG A 624 11.21 61.47 -31.81
N PRO A 625 11.71 61.45 -30.57
CA PRO A 625 12.58 62.52 -30.15
C PRO A 625 13.95 62.22 -30.74
N ALA A 626 14.19 62.74 -31.93
CA ALA A 626 15.54 62.91 -32.44
C ALA A 626 16.36 63.83 -31.51
N THR A 627 15.73 64.56 -30.57
CA THR A 627 16.40 65.52 -29.67
C THR A 627 15.57 65.83 -28.42
N SER A 628 15.52 64.95 -27.41
CA SER A 628 15.09 65.31 -26.04
C SER A 628 16.17 64.91 -25.02
N GLU A 629 16.37 65.70 -23.97
CA GLU A 629 17.38 65.45 -22.92
C GLU A 629 17.18 64.13 -22.15
N LEU A 630 16.02 63.46 -22.34
CA LEU A 630 15.61 62.23 -21.68
C LEU A 630 15.66 60.99 -22.60
N THR A 631 16.24 61.13 -23.79
CA THR A 631 16.44 60.03 -24.75
C THR A 631 17.87 59.51 -24.68
N TRP A 632 18.06 58.19 -24.69
CA TRP A 632 19.39 57.58 -24.82
C TRP A 632 19.41 56.58 -25.98
N SER A 633 20.57 56.42 -26.61
CA SER A 633 20.79 55.44 -27.67
C SER A 633 22.10 54.70 -27.42
N HIS A 634 22.06 53.38 -27.42
CA HIS A 634 23.26 52.54 -27.25
C HIS A 634 23.06 51.17 -27.91
N ASN A 635 24.00 50.75 -28.76
CA ASN A 635 23.99 49.43 -29.44
C ASN A 635 22.63 49.06 -30.07
N GLY A 636 22.01 50.00 -30.79
CA GLY A 636 20.72 49.76 -31.47
C GLY A 636 19.47 49.89 -30.58
N TRP A 637 19.63 50.03 -29.26
CA TRP A 637 18.52 50.35 -28.35
C TRP A 637 18.30 51.85 -28.27
N THR A 638 17.05 52.28 -28.41
CA THR A 638 16.60 53.64 -28.11
C THR A 638 15.72 53.61 -26.87
N GLY A 639 16.05 54.41 -25.85
CA GLY A 639 15.23 54.50 -24.64
C GLY A 639 14.72 55.90 -24.37
N TRP A 640 13.56 55.98 -23.71
CA TRP A 640 12.86 57.22 -23.35
C TRP A 640 11.99 57.06 -22.11
N VAL A 641 11.54 58.19 -21.56
CA VAL A 641 10.52 58.23 -20.51
C VAL A 641 9.14 58.38 -21.17
N GLY A 642 8.23 57.47 -20.85
CA GLY A 642 6.83 57.48 -21.30
C GLY A 642 5.86 57.52 -20.14
N PHE A 643 4.62 57.08 -20.39
CA PHE A 643 3.59 56.99 -19.36
C PHE A 643 2.73 55.75 -19.55
N GLN A 644 2.11 55.28 -18.48
CA GLN A 644 1.05 54.29 -18.56
C GLN A 644 -0.10 54.73 -17.67
N ALA A 645 -1.31 54.72 -18.24
CA ALA A 645 -2.54 54.98 -17.50
C ALA A 645 -3.60 53.94 -17.87
N GLY A 646 -4.39 53.49 -16.91
CA GLY A 646 -5.41 52.47 -17.16
C GLY A 646 -6.41 52.29 -16.04
N VAL A 647 -7.51 51.63 -16.39
CA VAL A 647 -8.60 51.23 -15.51
C VAL A 647 -8.56 49.72 -15.34
N ARG A 648 -8.50 49.26 -14.10
CA ARG A 648 -8.38 47.86 -13.69
C ARG A 648 -9.67 47.34 -13.08
N LEU A 649 -10.11 46.18 -13.51
CA LEU A 649 -11.08 45.36 -12.79
C LEU A 649 -10.35 44.49 -11.77
N THR A 650 -10.81 44.54 -10.53
CA THR A 650 -10.23 43.81 -9.40
C THR A 650 -11.11 42.61 -9.01
N SER A 651 -10.50 41.46 -8.73
CA SER A 651 -11.22 40.30 -8.17
C SER A 651 -11.69 40.57 -6.74
N ARG A 652 -12.80 39.92 -6.33
CA ARG A 652 -13.21 39.86 -4.91
C ARG A 652 -12.05 39.30 -4.08
N ARG A 653 -11.85 39.85 -2.87
CA ARG A 653 -10.88 39.32 -1.88
C ARG A 653 -11.23 37.86 -1.58
#